data_AF-A0A6J7S736-F1
#
_entry.id   AF-A0A6J7S736-F1
#
_cell.length_a   1.000
_cell.length_b   1.000
_cell.length_c   1.000
_cell.angle_alpha   90.00
_cell.angle_beta   90.00
_cell.angle_gamma   90.00
#
_symmetry.space_group_name_H-M   'P 1'
#
loop_
_entity.id
_entity.type
_entity.pdbx_description
1 polymer ?
#
loop_
_entity_poly.entity_id
_entity_poly.type
_entity_poly.pdbx_seq_one_letter_code
_entity_poly.pdbx_strand_id
1 'polypeptide(L)'
;MTSFPFSVVINTYNRASSLPATLDGLTRQIDQNFEVVVVNGPSTDGSSELLEGWSDRVRVINFDEVHLGKSRNLGIRAAAGEVVAFIDDDAVPEPDWVSGLRAGFEHELVAGAGGLVWDHTGVELQYRYSACSRIGDPHFDLVGPFDEYMYPGADSFMYLQGTNCSFRRDALVEIGGFDETIEYYLDEVEVCMQLIDRGHRLAVLDGAAVHHHYLPSHLRADRTTWTHPFPIVKNRYYFALSHGCTERSQGEVLLELDTWAKGVIAGGQRELARIGQSERIDSYIEQVHRGISEGLSLGFAASRKSVEIGEPEGEFQPFPTVAGEHSRRYCFVSGEYPPDVGGVGRFTSDTARGLAAEGHEVHVVTRTDSTHRIDVERGVWVHKVPIQDRYIPVLEDSPLRFNLEHCTALYHEVDRLHRRHPIDLVSAPIWNCEGLMPSLDQRFPTVTTLVTTLEKVMEILPSWQEKDHIRALAALEVETLRRAPFVHANSTATERSALTRTEGAVHLAHFGLDDPSIGVVAAEPAEQGIVEVLFVGRLERRKGIDLLLEILPELLDSWPELRVRIIGRDTPSTEMDSTYREAFLLQQADRPSVLSRVEFAGELTDDEVRSAYAGCDIFCAPSRYESFGLVLLEAMSFSKPVVACDEGGMSDLVEDNGILVPINDSAALSVALSELIGDADKREQMGRRGRELFEQTWQLDHAVARTDELYGLLADSWTPSGSGIAPNDLAEVLVAAGALNESDALVAAVTLLDPDCSPVDVIGELVRLLLCGDAKFVRQVYWLSYGRAPSDWEFEVQMSHLARGGSPLTILRGLGAPGVGGTLIGAGWEAELVPVWGRVVRQKVVEALAAPENQAFLEQSFNAILRRGVGPELEDFLGQLEGGRTREHVIRQLALSDEAAAKETPMDWLDELAPTSASSPSDQRSGPDPSRLAIRARRAAGSLRRVANEVSSQASREHELAQRLDRIEAQLRSIAHSDSGQAQTARAEAEKGALSVDNLAIQRLAARRIDELTKQQHSGFGNLTKWLDLLSRKQEAMAMDLRERLPAGPPLESLPEPQVLLEGGIEALREQGGGVLRVNLGAGEKPLKGYVNTDARALPEIDVVADIRRLPFEAGSLEELCSQHLVEHFRFHEFRTVILPYWQSLLAPSGQLRVVCPDLSALVDSAATGNLSMDQLAVAIFGLQDYSGDDHLAMYTPDSLTEMLLEAGFVKVEVVASGRRNGGTYEMELLAWTASQAKESTAAQIANTKISEEKV
;
A
#
# COMPACT_ATOMS: atom_id res chain seq x y z
N MET A 1 -25.63 15.33 19.41
CA MET A 1 -25.26 16.34 18.39
C MET A 1 -26.47 17.19 18.00
N THR A 2 -26.24 18.34 17.35
CA THR A 2 -27.25 19.05 16.56
C THR A 2 -27.56 18.27 15.28
N SER A 3 -28.84 18.13 14.92
CA SER A 3 -29.26 17.33 13.75
C SER A 3 -29.53 18.24 12.56
N PHE A 4 -28.47 18.57 11.82
CA PHE A 4 -28.52 19.34 10.57
C PHE A 4 -28.48 18.40 9.35
N PRO A 5 -29.25 18.65 8.27
CA PRO A 5 -29.30 17.74 7.13
C PRO A 5 -27.99 17.73 6.32
N PHE A 6 -27.63 16.55 5.79
CA PHE A 6 -26.56 16.37 4.80
C PHE A 6 -27.14 16.13 3.39
N SER A 7 -26.46 16.59 2.34
CA SER A 7 -26.72 16.14 0.96
C SER A 7 -25.50 15.37 0.44
N VAL A 8 -25.67 14.09 0.12
CA VAL A 8 -24.63 13.27 -0.52
C VAL A 8 -24.74 13.44 -2.04
N VAL A 9 -23.70 13.99 -2.66
CA VAL A 9 -23.60 14.21 -4.10
C VAL A 9 -22.73 13.11 -4.73
N ILE A 10 -23.30 12.41 -5.70
CA ILE A 10 -22.57 11.46 -6.56
C ILE A 10 -22.51 12.05 -7.97
N ASN A 11 -21.32 12.22 -8.52
CA ASN A 11 -21.12 12.65 -9.90
C ASN A 11 -20.78 11.43 -10.76
N THR A 12 -21.61 11.08 -11.75
CA THR A 12 -21.51 9.78 -12.44
C THR A 12 -21.50 9.85 -13.95
N TYR A 13 -20.74 8.96 -14.62
CA TYR A 13 -20.65 8.88 -16.08
C TYR A 13 -20.16 7.50 -16.58
N ASN A 14 -21.06 6.73 -17.20
CA ASN A 14 -20.87 5.35 -17.67
C ASN A 14 -20.44 4.36 -16.56
N ARG A 15 -21.28 4.21 -15.52
CA ARG A 15 -20.96 3.46 -14.29
C ARG A 15 -22.09 2.57 -13.79
N ALA A 16 -22.93 2.07 -14.71
CA ALA A 16 -24.08 1.21 -14.42
C ALA A 16 -23.71 -0.08 -13.64
N SER A 17 -22.46 -0.54 -13.74
CA SER A 17 -21.95 -1.72 -13.04
C SER A 17 -21.40 -1.46 -11.63
N SER A 18 -21.19 -0.21 -11.20
CA SER A 18 -20.57 0.13 -9.91
C SER A 18 -21.42 1.03 -9.03
N LEU A 19 -22.13 1.99 -9.63
CA LEU A 19 -23.07 2.88 -8.94
C LEU A 19 -24.09 2.15 -8.04
N PRO A 20 -24.58 0.91 -8.36
CA PRO A 20 -25.44 0.16 -7.44
C PRO A 20 -24.81 -0.17 -6.09
N ALA A 21 -23.48 -0.40 -6.03
CA ALA A 21 -22.79 -0.69 -4.77
C ALA A 21 -22.65 0.58 -3.90
N THR A 22 -22.36 1.74 -4.52
CA THR A 22 -22.37 3.04 -3.85
C THR A 22 -23.76 3.36 -3.29
N LEU A 23 -24.82 3.15 -4.07
CA LEU A 23 -26.20 3.40 -3.66
C LEU A 23 -26.69 2.43 -2.57
N ASP A 24 -26.35 1.15 -2.62
CA ASP A 24 -26.66 0.19 -1.56
C ASP A 24 -25.85 0.44 -0.27
N GLY A 25 -24.58 0.82 -0.36
CA GLY A 25 -23.80 1.27 0.81
C GLY A 25 -24.39 2.52 1.48
N LEU A 26 -25.04 3.40 0.71
CA LEU A 26 -25.79 4.53 1.26
C LEU A 26 -27.10 4.10 1.93
N THR A 27 -27.78 3.02 1.51
CA THR A 27 -28.96 2.52 2.26
C THR A 27 -28.57 1.92 3.62
N ARG A 28 -27.28 1.70 3.87
CA ARG A 28 -26.75 1.08 5.10
C ARG A 28 -26.24 2.09 6.12
N GLN A 29 -26.42 3.38 5.88
CA GLN A 29 -25.99 4.43 6.81
C GLN A 29 -26.86 4.44 8.08
N ILE A 30 -26.18 4.48 9.23
CA ILE A 30 -26.81 4.55 10.57
C ILE A 30 -27.46 5.93 10.80
N ASP A 31 -26.88 6.99 10.24
CA ASP A 31 -27.45 8.34 10.26
C ASP A 31 -28.50 8.50 9.16
N GLN A 32 -29.75 8.77 9.53
CA GLN A 32 -30.88 8.88 8.61
C GLN A 32 -31.15 10.32 8.13
N ASN A 33 -30.38 11.32 8.60
CA ASN A 33 -30.62 12.74 8.29
C ASN A 33 -29.76 13.23 7.11
N PHE A 34 -29.94 12.57 5.96
CA PHE A 34 -29.34 12.97 4.69
C PHE A 34 -30.26 12.73 3.48
N GLU A 35 -29.97 13.40 2.37
CA GLU A 35 -30.53 13.13 1.04
C GLU A 35 -29.43 12.70 0.06
N VAL A 36 -29.80 12.07 -1.07
CA VAL A 36 -28.87 11.68 -2.14
C VAL A 36 -29.21 12.39 -3.45
N VAL A 37 -28.21 13.04 -4.04
CA VAL A 37 -28.28 13.76 -5.32
C VAL A 37 -27.30 13.12 -6.30
N VAL A 38 -27.80 12.58 -7.41
CA VAL A 38 -26.97 11.96 -8.45
C VAL A 38 -26.95 12.84 -9.69
N VAL A 39 -25.75 13.32 -10.06
CA VAL A 39 -25.54 14.11 -11.28
C VAL A 39 -24.94 13.21 -12.35
N ASN A 40 -25.83 12.68 -13.20
CA ASN A 40 -25.51 11.81 -14.32
C ASN A 40 -25.06 12.65 -15.53
N GLY A 41 -23.84 12.40 -16.01
CA GLY A 41 -23.32 12.94 -17.26
C GLY A 41 -23.98 12.30 -18.50
N PRO A 42 -23.38 12.46 -19.69
CA PRO A 42 -23.92 11.93 -20.95
C PRO A 42 -23.68 10.40 -21.10
N SER A 43 -24.15 9.61 -20.12
CA SER A 43 -23.97 8.16 -20.02
C SER A 43 -24.68 7.38 -21.14
N THR A 44 -24.10 6.24 -21.51
CA THR A 44 -24.46 5.43 -22.69
C THR A 44 -24.45 3.91 -22.43
N ASP A 45 -24.26 3.50 -21.17
CA ASP A 45 -24.02 2.12 -20.73
C ASP A 45 -25.20 1.47 -19.97
N GLY A 46 -26.29 2.21 -19.77
CA GLY A 46 -27.42 1.84 -18.91
C GLY A 46 -27.52 2.63 -17.60
N SER A 47 -26.59 3.55 -17.29
CA SER A 47 -26.62 4.32 -16.03
C SER A 47 -27.90 5.16 -15.87
N SER A 48 -28.43 5.68 -16.98
CA SER A 48 -29.65 6.50 -17.00
C SER A 48 -30.90 5.66 -16.68
N GLU A 49 -31.05 4.53 -17.36
CA GLU A 49 -32.11 3.55 -17.17
C GLU A 49 -32.07 2.93 -15.76
N LEU A 50 -30.87 2.75 -15.20
CA LEU A 50 -30.70 2.33 -13.81
C LEU A 50 -31.22 3.38 -12.82
N LEU A 51 -30.92 4.66 -13.06
CA LEU A 51 -31.34 5.77 -12.20
C LEU A 51 -32.84 6.08 -12.27
N GLU A 52 -33.53 5.72 -13.36
CA GLU A 52 -35.00 5.74 -13.39
C GLU A 52 -35.60 4.88 -12.25
N GLY A 53 -35.00 3.71 -11.98
CA GLY A 53 -35.38 2.79 -10.89
C GLY A 53 -35.01 3.26 -9.47
N TRP A 54 -34.35 4.41 -9.32
CA TRP A 54 -34.05 5.06 -8.05
C TRP A 54 -34.69 6.46 -7.92
N SER A 55 -35.41 6.94 -8.94
CA SER A 55 -35.96 8.30 -9.00
C SER A 55 -37.01 8.64 -7.94
N ASP A 56 -37.49 7.65 -7.20
CA ASP A 56 -38.34 7.79 -6.01
C ASP A 56 -37.54 8.10 -4.72
N ARG A 57 -36.26 7.72 -4.69
CA ARG A 57 -35.38 7.75 -3.52
C ARG A 57 -34.20 8.71 -3.67
N VAL A 58 -33.68 8.93 -4.88
CA VAL A 58 -32.59 9.88 -5.18
C VAL A 58 -33.04 10.98 -6.12
N ARG A 59 -32.45 12.17 -5.96
CA ARG A 59 -32.62 13.30 -6.88
C ARG A 59 -31.68 13.15 -8.07
N VAL A 60 -32.21 12.75 -9.23
CA VAL A 60 -31.43 12.60 -10.47
C VAL A 60 -31.36 13.92 -11.24
N ILE A 61 -30.16 14.32 -11.63
CA ILE A 61 -29.88 15.47 -12.50
C ILE A 61 -29.11 14.96 -13.72
N ASN A 62 -29.62 15.21 -14.92
CA ASN A 62 -28.92 14.86 -16.16
C ASN A 62 -28.14 16.06 -16.69
N PHE A 63 -26.89 15.83 -17.10
CA PHE A 63 -25.94 16.83 -17.56
C PHE A 63 -25.27 16.36 -18.87
N ASP A 64 -25.12 17.26 -19.84
CA ASP A 64 -24.71 16.94 -21.21
C ASP A 64 -23.19 17.07 -21.48
N GLU A 65 -22.41 17.57 -20.51
CA GLU A 65 -20.94 17.62 -20.58
C GLU A 65 -20.28 16.59 -19.64
N VAL A 66 -19.08 16.11 -20.02
CA VAL A 66 -18.19 15.35 -19.13
C VAL A 66 -17.24 16.33 -18.45
N HIS A 67 -17.66 16.92 -17.32
CA HIS A 67 -16.90 17.96 -16.60
C HIS A 67 -17.21 17.90 -15.09
N LEU A 68 -16.21 17.52 -14.27
CA LEU A 68 -16.42 17.22 -12.85
C LEU A 68 -16.78 18.46 -12.03
N GLY A 69 -16.03 19.57 -12.14
CA GLY A 69 -16.31 20.80 -11.40
C GLY A 69 -17.72 21.37 -11.66
N LYS A 70 -18.17 21.37 -12.93
CA LYS A 70 -19.56 21.72 -13.29
C LYS A 70 -20.59 20.77 -12.69
N SER A 71 -20.32 19.47 -12.74
CA SER A 71 -21.19 18.42 -12.18
C SER A 71 -21.31 18.56 -10.65
N ARG A 72 -20.20 18.82 -9.95
CA ARG A 72 -20.17 19.14 -8.51
C ARG A 72 -20.98 20.42 -8.21
N ASN A 73 -20.82 21.48 -9.00
CA ASN A 73 -21.62 22.71 -8.86
C ASN A 73 -23.13 22.52 -9.11
N LEU A 74 -23.53 21.63 -10.03
CA LEU A 74 -24.93 21.22 -10.20
C LEU A 74 -25.47 20.52 -8.95
N GLY A 75 -24.68 19.61 -8.36
CA GLY A 75 -25.00 18.94 -7.11
C GLY A 75 -25.22 19.92 -5.95
N ILE A 76 -24.32 20.90 -5.76
CA ILE A 76 -24.43 21.89 -4.67
C ILE A 76 -25.67 22.80 -4.82
N ARG A 77 -26.03 23.18 -6.06
CA ARG A 77 -27.25 23.98 -6.28
C ARG A 77 -28.52 23.19 -5.93
N ALA A 78 -28.56 21.90 -6.24
CA ALA A 78 -29.70 21.05 -5.91
C ALA A 78 -29.73 20.54 -4.46
N ALA A 79 -28.58 20.52 -3.78
CA ALA A 79 -28.43 20.13 -2.38
C ALA A 79 -29.16 21.10 -1.43
N ALA A 80 -30.07 20.55 -0.61
CA ALA A 80 -30.82 21.24 0.42
C ALA A 80 -30.25 21.06 1.85
N GLY A 81 -29.22 20.23 2.02
CA GLY A 81 -28.49 20.02 3.27
C GLY A 81 -27.63 21.23 3.67
N GLU A 82 -27.36 21.34 4.97
CA GLU A 82 -26.41 22.33 5.52
C GLU A 82 -24.94 21.94 5.24
N VAL A 83 -24.68 20.64 5.06
CA VAL A 83 -23.40 20.10 4.60
C VAL A 83 -23.61 19.30 3.30
N VAL A 84 -22.71 19.50 2.33
CA VAL A 84 -22.66 18.73 1.08
C VAL A 84 -21.47 17.78 1.15
N ALA A 85 -21.72 16.48 1.09
CA ALA A 85 -20.71 15.43 1.01
C ALA A 85 -20.57 14.92 -0.43
N PHE A 86 -19.38 14.47 -0.80
CA PHE A 86 -19.07 13.91 -2.11
C PHE A 86 -18.46 12.52 -1.96
N ILE A 87 -18.91 11.59 -2.80
CA ILE A 87 -18.42 10.22 -2.89
C ILE A 87 -18.41 9.78 -4.36
N ASP A 88 -17.36 9.06 -4.78
CA ASP A 88 -17.23 8.58 -6.16
C ASP A 88 -18.13 7.35 -6.42
N ASP A 89 -18.56 7.17 -7.66
CA ASP A 89 -19.46 6.09 -8.10
C ASP A 89 -18.78 4.70 -8.28
N ASP A 90 -17.51 4.60 -7.89
CA ASP A 90 -16.76 3.37 -7.66
C ASP A 90 -16.24 3.25 -6.21
N ALA A 91 -16.84 3.98 -5.26
CA ALA A 91 -16.59 3.85 -3.82
C ALA A 91 -17.84 3.40 -3.04
N VAL A 92 -17.63 2.66 -1.95
CA VAL A 92 -18.69 2.21 -1.03
C VAL A 92 -18.40 2.75 0.38
N PRO A 93 -19.34 3.48 1.03
CA PRO A 93 -19.14 3.99 2.38
C PRO A 93 -19.33 2.90 3.44
N GLU A 94 -18.58 2.97 4.54
CA GLU A 94 -18.88 2.17 5.74
C GLU A 94 -20.18 2.67 6.42
N PRO A 95 -20.91 1.83 7.19
CA PRO A 95 -22.22 2.21 7.77
C PRO A 95 -22.22 3.41 8.71
N ASP A 96 -21.05 3.79 9.26
CA ASP A 96 -20.87 4.96 10.11
C ASP A 96 -20.48 6.24 9.35
N TRP A 97 -20.28 6.18 8.03
CA TRP A 97 -19.67 7.24 7.22
C TRP A 97 -20.32 8.63 7.41
N VAL A 98 -21.64 8.76 7.23
CA VAL A 98 -22.34 10.05 7.40
C VAL A 98 -22.25 10.56 8.85
N SER A 99 -22.41 9.68 9.84
CA SER A 99 -22.26 10.02 11.26
C SER A 99 -20.84 10.42 11.64
N GLY A 100 -19.83 9.81 11.03
CA GLY A 100 -18.42 10.14 11.22
C GLY A 100 -18.08 11.50 10.61
N LEU A 101 -18.53 11.77 9.38
CA LEU A 101 -18.39 13.10 8.76
C LEU A 101 -19.07 14.18 9.62
N ARG A 102 -20.27 13.91 10.15
CA ARG A 102 -20.99 14.83 11.07
C ARG A 102 -20.16 15.21 12.29
N ALA A 103 -19.41 14.28 12.89
CA ALA A 103 -18.56 14.57 14.04
C ALA A 103 -17.45 15.60 13.72
N GLY A 104 -16.97 15.65 12.46
CA GLY A 104 -16.03 16.68 12.01
C GLY A 104 -16.57 18.12 12.09
N PHE A 105 -17.90 18.30 12.00
CA PHE A 105 -18.55 19.62 11.98
C PHE A 105 -19.07 20.10 13.35
N GLU A 106 -18.71 19.44 14.46
CA GLU A 106 -19.11 19.89 15.81
C GLU A 106 -18.57 21.30 16.17
N HIS A 107 -17.50 21.75 15.52
CA HIS A 107 -16.94 23.09 15.70
C HIS A 107 -17.35 24.02 14.54
N GLU A 108 -17.85 25.22 14.85
CA GLU A 108 -18.40 26.16 13.85
C GLU A 108 -17.38 26.56 12.77
N LEU A 109 -16.12 26.81 13.15
CA LEU A 109 -15.02 27.15 12.21
C LEU A 109 -14.56 26.00 11.28
N VAL A 110 -15.12 24.79 11.39
CA VAL A 110 -14.83 23.73 10.42
C VAL A 110 -15.75 23.89 9.22
N ALA A 111 -15.17 24.22 8.07
CA ALA A 111 -15.91 24.38 6.81
C ALA A 111 -15.92 23.10 5.96
N GLY A 112 -15.06 22.10 6.26
CA GLY A 112 -15.09 20.81 5.59
C GLY A 112 -14.49 19.68 6.41
N ALA A 113 -14.96 18.45 6.18
CA ALA A 113 -14.51 17.24 6.84
C ALA A 113 -14.34 16.06 5.85
N GLY A 114 -13.37 15.18 6.10
CA GLY A 114 -13.13 13.98 5.29
C GLY A 114 -12.37 12.90 6.06
N GLY A 115 -12.66 11.64 5.75
CA GLY A 115 -12.09 10.48 6.43
C GLY A 115 -11.08 9.70 5.59
N LEU A 116 -10.86 8.44 5.99
CA LEU A 116 -9.97 7.50 5.29
C LEU A 116 -10.55 7.06 3.94
N VAL A 117 -9.67 6.75 2.98
CA VAL A 117 -10.03 5.97 1.78
C VAL A 117 -9.20 4.71 1.75
N TRP A 118 -9.85 3.57 1.96
CA TRP A 118 -9.26 2.26 1.69
C TRP A 118 -9.27 2.00 0.20
N ASP A 119 -8.26 1.31 -0.29
CA ASP A 119 -8.27 0.79 -1.66
C ASP A 119 -9.09 -0.52 -1.72
N HIS A 120 -9.26 -1.09 -2.92
CA HIS A 120 -10.00 -2.33 -3.16
C HIS A 120 -9.54 -3.57 -2.35
N THR A 121 -8.35 -3.54 -1.73
CA THR A 121 -7.89 -4.60 -0.82
C THR A 121 -8.53 -4.50 0.56
N GLY A 122 -8.97 -3.31 0.96
CA GLY A 122 -9.35 -2.99 2.34
C GLY A 122 -8.20 -3.00 3.34
N VAL A 123 -6.96 -3.21 2.89
CA VAL A 123 -5.75 -3.38 3.71
C VAL A 123 -4.75 -2.26 3.43
N GLU A 124 -4.54 -1.88 2.16
CA GLU A 124 -3.85 -0.63 1.80
C GLU A 124 -4.79 0.58 1.95
N LEU A 125 -4.28 1.66 2.55
CA LEU A 125 -4.90 2.97 2.45
C LEU A 125 -4.54 3.58 1.08
N GLN A 126 -5.55 4.01 0.32
CA GLN A 126 -5.33 4.87 -0.85
C GLN A 126 -5.08 6.32 -0.41
N TYR A 127 -5.73 6.75 0.67
CA TYR A 127 -5.60 8.10 1.20
C TYR A 127 -5.73 8.12 2.72
N ARG A 128 -4.78 8.81 3.34
CA ARG A 128 -4.82 9.36 4.70
C ARG A 128 -4.23 10.77 4.66
N TYR A 129 -4.63 11.61 5.61
CA TYR A 129 -4.00 12.87 6.02
C TYR A 129 -2.98 13.44 5.02
N SER A 130 -3.44 14.18 4.01
CA SER A 130 -2.57 14.70 2.95
C SER A 130 -2.63 16.21 2.83
N ALA A 131 -1.49 16.79 2.44
CA ALA A 131 -1.40 18.17 1.99
C ALA A 131 -1.16 18.23 0.49
N CYS A 132 -1.43 19.36 -0.13
CA CYS A 132 -1.00 19.67 -1.48
C CYS A 132 -0.29 21.03 -1.50
N SER A 133 0.71 21.18 -2.36
CA SER A 133 1.35 22.48 -2.60
C SER A 133 0.57 23.31 -3.61
N ARG A 134 0.74 24.64 -3.60
CA ARG A 134 0.12 25.56 -4.59
C ARG A 134 0.59 25.34 -6.05
N ILE A 135 1.49 24.39 -6.31
CA ILE A 135 1.87 23.93 -7.66
C ILE A 135 1.28 22.55 -8.04
N GLY A 136 0.43 21.98 -7.19
CA GLY A 136 -0.26 20.71 -7.45
C GLY A 136 0.56 19.45 -7.18
N ASP A 137 1.58 19.51 -6.32
CA ASP A 137 2.25 18.31 -5.78
C ASP A 137 1.60 17.87 -4.46
N PRO A 138 1.09 16.63 -4.37
CA PRO A 138 0.54 16.06 -3.14
C PRO A 138 1.62 15.47 -2.23
N HIS A 139 1.36 15.53 -0.92
CA HIS A 139 2.14 14.93 0.16
C HIS A 139 1.19 14.07 0.99
N PHE A 140 1.42 12.75 1.01
CA PHE A 140 0.53 11.76 1.64
C PHE A 140 1.00 11.37 3.04
N ASP A 141 0.13 10.71 3.80
CA ASP A 141 0.42 10.03 5.08
C ASP A 141 1.05 10.93 6.16
N LEU A 142 0.62 12.19 6.23
CA LEU A 142 1.08 13.16 7.21
C LEU A 142 0.69 12.76 8.65
N VAL A 143 1.56 13.11 9.59
CA VAL A 143 1.36 12.98 11.03
C VAL A 143 1.21 14.39 11.61
N GLY A 144 0.24 14.59 12.51
CA GLY A 144 -0.05 15.92 13.10
C GLY A 144 1.08 16.45 13.99
N PRO A 145 1.04 17.75 14.37
CA PRO A 145 -0.14 18.63 14.34
C PRO A 145 -0.44 19.27 12.97
N PHE A 146 -1.68 19.14 12.50
CA PHE A 146 -2.08 19.60 11.14
C PHE A 146 -2.26 21.12 10.98
N ASP A 147 -2.15 21.91 12.05
CA ASP A 147 -2.41 23.37 12.00
C ASP A 147 -1.40 24.15 11.15
N GLU A 148 -0.19 23.63 10.98
CA GLU A 148 0.82 24.21 10.07
C GLU A 148 0.45 24.11 8.58
N TYR A 149 -0.58 23.31 8.24
CA TYR A 149 -1.13 23.17 6.90
C TYR A 149 -2.51 23.86 6.75
N MET A 150 -2.94 24.66 7.74
CA MET A 150 -4.26 25.29 7.79
C MET A 150 -4.23 26.78 8.16
N TYR A 151 -3.27 27.54 7.60
CA TYR A 151 -3.24 29.00 7.69
C TYR A 151 -3.36 29.68 6.31
N PRO A 152 -4.01 30.86 6.20
CA PRO A 152 -4.12 31.58 4.94
C PRO A 152 -2.75 31.90 4.31
N GLY A 153 -2.60 31.58 3.03
CA GLY A 153 -1.35 31.78 2.30
C GLY A 153 -0.32 30.65 2.43
N ALA A 154 -0.59 29.59 3.22
CA ALA A 154 0.29 28.42 3.31
C ALA A 154 0.59 27.82 1.92
N ASP A 155 1.87 27.53 1.62
CA ASP A 155 2.27 26.99 0.32
C ASP A 155 1.87 25.51 0.18
N SER A 156 2.12 24.72 1.23
CA SER A 156 1.53 23.38 1.41
C SER A 156 0.37 23.49 2.41
N PHE A 157 -0.80 22.97 2.03
CA PHE A 157 -2.04 23.09 2.80
C PHE A 157 -2.81 21.77 2.81
N MET A 158 -3.60 21.50 3.85
CA MET A 158 -4.44 20.28 3.91
C MET A 158 -5.47 20.30 2.79
N TYR A 159 -5.70 19.14 2.17
CA TYR A 159 -6.88 18.94 1.33
C TYR A 159 -7.68 17.73 1.81
N LEU A 160 -8.89 17.55 1.25
CA LEU A 160 -9.74 16.40 1.48
C LEU A 160 -9.88 15.63 0.16
N GLN A 161 -9.76 14.31 0.18
CA GLN A 161 -9.81 13.48 -1.02
C GLN A 161 -11.19 13.55 -1.67
N GLY A 162 -11.25 13.75 -3.00
CA GLY A 162 -12.52 13.95 -3.73
C GLY A 162 -13.54 12.82 -3.58
N THR A 163 -13.02 11.60 -3.36
CA THR A 163 -13.73 10.33 -3.09
C THR A 163 -14.40 10.27 -1.71
N ASN A 164 -13.94 11.10 -0.76
CA ASN A 164 -14.42 11.14 0.62
C ASN A 164 -14.17 12.53 1.24
N CYS A 165 -14.94 13.53 0.77
CA CYS A 165 -14.88 14.89 1.28
C CYS A 165 -16.27 15.47 1.49
N SER A 166 -16.39 16.44 2.40
CA SER A 166 -17.63 17.14 2.67
C SER A 166 -17.37 18.57 3.12
N PHE A 167 -18.29 19.47 2.84
CA PHE A 167 -18.14 20.90 3.11
C PHE A 167 -19.47 21.53 3.53
N ARG A 168 -19.45 22.55 4.40
CA ARG A 168 -20.64 23.35 4.69
C ARG A 168 -21.11 24.07 3.42
N ARG A 169 -22.42 24.08 3.18
CA ARG A 169 -23.00 24.64 1.95
C ARG A 169 -22.77 26.16 1.87
N ASP A 170 -22.82 26.87 2.98
CA ASP A 170 -22.55 28.31 3.05
C ASP A 170 -21.08 28.66 2.72
N ALA A 171 -20.13 27.86 3.20
CA ALA A 171 -18.72 28.00 2.86
C ALA A 171 -18.44 27.71 1.38
N LEU A 172 -19.11 26.72 0.78
CA LEU A 172 -19.08 26.48 -0.67
C LEU A 172 -19.67 27.65 -1.47
N VAL A 173 -20.73 28.31 -0.95
CA VAL A 173 -21.31 29.53 -1.54
C VAL A 173 -20.33 30.71 -1.43
N GLU A 174 -19.61 30.86 -0.31
CA GLU A 174 -18.64 31.93 -0.06
C GLU A 174 -17.43 31.89 -1.03
N ILE A 175 -16.99 30.69 -1.40
CA ILE A 175 -15.95 30.51 -2.44
C ILE A 175 -16.54 30.56 -3.87
N GLY A 176 -17.87 30.49 -4.02
CA GLY A 176 -18.56 30.44 -5.31
C GLY A 176 -18.36 29.10 -6.04
N GLY A 177 -18.47 27.99 -5.32
CA GLY A 177 -18.38 26.62 -5.84
C GLY A 177 -16.98 26.16 -6.22
N PHE A 178 -16.91 25.00 -6.89
CA PHE A 178 -15.73 24.51 -7.59
C PHE A 178 -15.45 25.37 -8.83
N ASP A 179 -14.18 25.60 -9.17
CA ASP A 179 -13.82 26.41 -10.36
C ASP A 179 -14.15 25.66 -11.66
N GLU A 180 -15.07 26.19 -12.47
CA GLU A 180 -15.43 25.62 -13.79
C GLU A 180 -14.32 25.73 -14.87
N THR A 181 -13.13 26.20 -14.48
CA THR A 181 -11.89 26.09 -15.27
C THR A 181 -11.20 24.74 -15.09
N ILE A 182 -11.49 23.99 -14.02
CA ILE A 182 -10.94 22.66 -13.73
C ILE A 182 -12.00 21.58 -14.03
N GLU A 183 -11.81 20.81 -15.10
CA GLU A 183 -12.74 19.74 -15.50
C GLU A 183 -12.52 18.39 -14.83
N TYR A 184 -11.32 18.17 -14.26
CA TYR A 184 -10.92 16.96 -13.52
C TYR A 184 -9.51 17.15 -12.93
N TYR A 185 -9.28 16.66 -11.71
CA TYR A 185 -7.99 16.65 -10.98
C TYR A 185 -7.57 18.03 -10.46
N LEU A 186 -7.35 18.10 -9.13
CA LEU A 186 -7.10 19.28 -8.30
C LEU A 186 -8.34 20.18 -8.04
N ASP A 187 -9.55 19.79 -8.43
CA ASP A 187 -10.74 20.62 -8.21
C ASP A 187 -11.22 20.62 -6.74
N GLU A 188 -11.09 19.51 -6.00
CA GLU A 188 -11.30 19.52 -4.53
C GLU A 188 -10.14 20.17 -3.77
N VAL A 189 -8.92 20.08 -4.32
CA VAL A 189 -7.72 20.71 -3.77
C VAL A 189 -7.84 22.24 -3.79
N GLU A 190 -8.38 22.80 -4.89
CA GLU A 190 -8.67 24.23 -5.02
C GLU A 190 -9.73 24.69 -4.02
N VAL A 191 -10.80 23.93 -3.82
CA VAL A 191 -11.82 24.22 -2.79
C VAL A 191 -11.21 24.24 -1.39
N CYS A 192 -10.39 23.25 -1.02
CA CYS A 192 -9.73 23.20 0.29
C CYS A 192 -8.82 24.41 0.53
N MET A 193 -8.02 24.78 -0.47
CA MET A 193 -7.16 25.97 -0.45
C MET A 193 -7.97 27.27 -0.30
N GLN A 194 -9.07 27.44 -1.07
CA GLN A 194 -9.92 28.65 -1.01
C GLN A 194 -10.60 28.84 0.35
N LEU A 195 -10.90 27.75 1.07
CA LEU A 195 -11.46 27.77 2.42
C LEU A 195 -10.38 28.13 3.46
N ILE A 196 -9.20 27.51 3.38
CA ILE A 196 -8.06 27.82 4.26
C ILE A 196 -7.60 29.27 4.07
N ASP A 197 -7.58 29.79 2.84
CA ASP A 197 -7.24 31.19 2.52
C ASP A 197 -8.28 32.21 3.04
N ARG A 198 -9.48 31.76 3.43
CA ARG A 198 -10.50 32.56 4.14
C ARG A 198 -10.42 32.43 5.67
N GLY A 199 -9.55 31.56 6.20
CA GLY A 199 -9.41 31.29 7.62
C GLY A 199 -10.36 30.23 8.17
N HIS A 200 -11.04 29.47 7.31
CA HIS A 200 -11.77 28.27 7.73
C HIS A 200 -10.80 27.12 8.03
N ARG A 201 -11.20 26.19 8.90
CA ARG A 201 -10.44 24.95 9.18
C ARG A 201 -11.08 23.74 8.51
N LEU A 202 -10.27 22.70 8.31
CA LEU A 202 -10.71 21.39 7.84
C LEU A 202 -10.56 20.36 8.98
N ALA A 203 -11.48 19.40 9.05
CA ALA A 203 -11.39 18.25 9.94
C ALA A 203 -10.98 17.01 9.14
N VAL A 204 -9.85 16.42 9.50
CA VAL A 204 -9.44 15.11 8.96
C VAL A 204 -9.66 14.04 10.02
N LEU A 205 -10.20 12.88 9.61
CA LEU A 205 -10.77 11.88 10.50
C LEU A 205 -10.11 10.50 10.31
N ASP A 206 -9.82 9.80 11.41
CA ASP A 206 -9.43 8.36 11.39
C ASP A 206 -10.65 7.43 11.17
N GLY A 207 -11.87 7.95 11.32
CA GLY A 207 -13.13 7.27 10.99
C GLY A 207 -13.70 7.74 9.65
N ALA A 208 -15.03 7.62 9.50
CA ALA A 208 -15.77 8.09 8.32
C ALA A 208 -15.18 7.57 7.00
N ALA A 209 -14.97 6.26 6.88
CA ALA A 209 -14.21 5.68 5.78
C ALA A 209 -15.08 5.26 4.58
N VAL A 210 -14.43 5.18 3.42
CA VAL A 210 -14.98 4.55 2.21
C VAL A 210 -13.96 3.55 1.63
N HIS A 211 -14.46 2.52 0.96
CA HIS A 211 -13.67 1.54 0.21
C HIS A 211 -13.79 1.86 -1.28
N HIS A 212 -12.68 2.16 -1.95
CA HIS A 212 -12.67 2.65 -3.33
C HIS A 212 -12.07 1.61 -4.28
N HIS A 213 -12.89 1.15 -5.23
CA HIS A 213 -12.52 0.09 -6.17
C HIS A 213 -11.65 0.59 -7.34
N TYR A 214 -11.46 1.91 -7.50
CA TYR A 214 -10.62 2.53 -8.53
C TYR A 214 -10.89 1.95 -9.94
N LEU A 215 -12.15 1.91 -10.38
CA LEU A 215 -12.53 1.26 -11.64
C LEU A 215 -12.08 2.07 -12.88
N PRO A 216 -11.61 1.41 -13.96
CA PRO A 216 -11.15 2.08 -15.18
C PRO A 216 -12.17 3.07 -15.77
N SER A 217 -11.68 4.13 -16.42
CA SER A 217 -12.51 5.19 -16.98
C SER A 217 -11.95 5.72 -18.30
N HIS A 218 -12.68 6.66 -18.93
CA HIS A 218 -12.23 7.34 -20.14
C HIS A 218 -10.92 8.15 -19.98
N LEU A 219 -10.44 8.36 -18.74
CA LEU A 219 -9.16 9.03 -18.44
C LEU A 219 -8.06 8.07 -17.98
N ARG A 220 -8.39 6.91 -17.36
CA ARG A 220 -7.45 6.02 -16.65
C ARG A 220 -7.72 4.53 -16.90
N ALA A 221 -6.66 3.74 -17.07
CA ALA A 221 -6.76 2.28 -17.26
C ALA A 221 -6.56 1.47 -15.97
N ASP A 222 -5.65 1.89 -15.08
CA ASP A 222 -5.38 1.28 -13.78
C ASP A 222 -4.77 2.31 -12.81
N ARG A 223 -4.40 1.89 -11.57
CA ARG A 223 -3.94 2.76 -10.45
C ARG A 223 -2.82 3.74 -10.82
N THR A 224 -2.00 3.44 -11.84
CA THR A 224 -0.88 4.29 -12.27
C THR A 224 -1.02 4.85 -13.69
N THR A 225 -2.05 4.45 -14.45
CA THR A 225 -2.09 4.64 -15.91
C THR A 225 -3.16 5.63 -16.35
N TRP A 226 -2.76 6.89 -16.57
CA TRP A 226 -3.56 7.84 -17.35
C TRP A 226 -3.48 7.50 -18.85
N THR A 227 -4.61 7.42 -19.54
CA THR A 227 -4.67 7.15 -21.00
C THR A 227 -5.09 8.36 -21.84
N HIS A 228 -5.61 9.41 -21.19
CA HIS A 228 -5.97 10.70 -21.80
C HIS A 228 -5.46 11.84 -20.89
N PRO A 229 -4.18 12.25 -21.00
CA PRO A 229 -3.51 13.12 -20.01
C PRO A 229 -3.89 14.60 -20.12
N PHE A 230 -4.60 15.01 -21.17
CA PHE A 230 -4.90 16.42 -21.47
C PHE A 230 -5.45 17.22 -20.27
N PRO A 231 -6.57 16.84 -19.61
CA PRO A 231 -7.17 17.67 -18.55
C PRO A 231 -6.24 17.76 -17.34
N ILE A 232 -5.59 16.66 -16.97
CA ILE A 232 -4.65 16.57 -15.83
C ILE A 232 -3.48 17.54 -16.01
N VAL A 233 -2.88 17.56 -17.21
CA VAL A 233 -1.79 18.50 -17.54
C VAL A 233 -2.30 19.93 -17.62
N LYS A 234 -3.45 20.17 -18.28
CA LYS A 234 -4.06 21.50 -18.42
C LYS A 234 -4.37 22.13 -17.05
N ASN A 235 -4.97 21.35 -16.16
CA ASN A 235 -5.40 21.80 -14.83
C ASN A 235 -4.23 22.01 -13.89
N ARG A 236 -3.24 21.11 -13.87
CA ARG A 236 -2.05 21.37 -13.03
C ARG A 236 -1.26 22.60 -13.48
N TYR A 237 -1.12 22.85 -14.78
CA TYR A 237 -0.52 24.11 -15.27
C TYR A 237 -1.37 25.33 -14.92
N TYR A 238 -2.69 25.26 -15.08
CA TYR A 238 -3.62 26.34 -14.72
C TYR A 238 -3.56 26.68 -13.22
N PHE A 239 -3.69 25.67 -12.36
CA PHE A 239 -3.67 25.76 -10.91
C PHE A 239 -2.33 26.34 -10.41
N ALA A 240 -1.21 25.75 -10.84
CA ALA A 240 0.11 26.16 -10.40
C ALA A 240 0.48 27.61 -10.78
N LEU A 241 0.02 28.10 -11.94
CA LEU A 241 0.22 29.49 -12.34
C LEU A 241 -0.75 30.46 -11.65
N SER A 242 -1.97 30.01 -11.34
CA SER A 242 -2.98 30.82 -10.64
C SER A 242 -2.70 30.97 -9.14
N HIS A 243 -2.04 29.99 -8.53
CA HIS A 243 -1.87 29.91 -7.07
C HIS A 243 -0.41 29.80 -6.61
N GLY A 244 0.45 29.05 -7.29
CA GLY A 244 1.86 28.89 -6.92
C GLY A 244 2.70 30.17 -7.05
N CYS A 245 2.25 31.12 -7.87
CA CYS A 245 2.88 32.42 -8.07
C CYS A 245 2.60 33.45 -6.96
N THR A 246 1.95 33.07 -5.85
CA THR A 246 1.90 33.90 -4.63
C THR A 246 3.26 34.01 -3.96
N GLU A 247 4.01 32.89 -3.95
CA GLU A 247 5.18 32.68 -3.09
C GLU A 247 6.42 32.14 -3.83
N ARG A 248 6.25 31.54 -5.02
CA ARG A 248 7.34 31.25 -5.98
C ARG A 248 7.32 32.27 -7.12
N SER A 249 8.45 32.49 -7.79
CA SER A 249 8.43 33.25 -9.05
C SER A 249 7.81 32.42 -10.19
N GLN A 250 7.24 33.09 -11.19
CA GLN A 250 6.73 32.44 -12.40
C GLN A 250 7.81 31.58 -13.09
N GLY A 251 9.09 31.93 -12.99
CA GLY A 251 10.19 31.16 -13.58
C GLY A 251 10.43 29.82 -12.89
N GLU A 252 10.28 29.77 -11.57
CA GLU A 252 10.43 28.53 -10.79
C GLU A 252 9.23 27.60 -11.01
N VAL A 253 8.01 28.14 -10.92
CA VAL A 253 6.77 27.39 -11.21
C VAL A 253 6.81 26.75 -12.60
N LEU A 254 7.23 27.50 -13.63
CA LEU A 254 7.36 26.97 -14.99
C LEU A 254 8.44 25.90 -15.13
N LEU A 255 9.54 25.97 -14.37
CA LEU A 255 10.62 24.99 -14.39
C LEU A 255 10.21 23.67 -13.71
N GLU A 256 9.49 23.75 -12.59
CA GLU A 256 8.96 22.57 -11.90
C GLU A 256 7.86 21.88 -12.75
N LEU A 257 6.95 22.66 -13.35
CA LEU A 257 5.94 22.15 -14.28
C LEU A 257 6.53 21.50 -15.54
N ASP A 258 7.55 22.10 -16.18
CA ASP A 258 8.26 21.54 -17.34
C ASP A 258 9.02 20.24 -16.98
N THR A 259 9.53 20.15 -15.75
CA THR A 259 10.17 18.93 -15.23
C THR A 259 9.12 17.83 -15.01
N TRP A 260 8.00 18.15 -14.37
CA TRP A 260 6.87 17.24 -14.17
C TRP A 260 6.29 16.73 -15.49
N ALA A 261 6.03 17.61 -16.47
CA ALA A 261 5.46 17.25 -17.76
C ALA A 261 6.33 16.28 -18.58
N LYS A 262 7.66 16.39 -18.48
CA LYS A 262 8.60 15.39 -19.04
C LYS A 262 8.47 14.04 -18.34
N GLY A 263 8.22 14.04 -17.04
CA GLY A 263 7.87 12.86 -16.26
C GLY A 263 6.59 12.19 -16.79
N VAL A 264 5.52 12.96 -17.01
CA VAL A 264 4.25 12.48 -17.59
C VAL A 264 4.46 11.85 -18.98
N ILE A 265 5.20 12.52 -19.87
CA ILE A 265 5.54 11.98 -21.20
C ILE A 265 6.31 10.67 -21.09
N ALA A 266 7.37 10.63 -20.29
CA ALA A 266 8.20 9.45 -20.13
C ALA A 266 7.46 8.29 -19.44
N GLY A 267 6.53 8.59 -18.53
CA GLY A 267 5.62 7.62 -17.90
C GLY A 267 4.68 7.01 -18.93
N GLY A 268 3.86 7.83 -19.59
CA GLY A 268 2.92 7.39 -20.61
C GLY A 268 3.58 6.63 -21.77
N GLN A 269 4.80 6.99 -22.17
CA GLN A 269 5.58 6.25 -23.16
C GLN A 269 5.92 4.81 -22.72
N ARG A 270 6.39 4.62 -21.48
CA ARG A 270 6.66 3.27 -20.93
C ARG A 270 5.37 2.47 -20.78
N GLU A 271 4.31 3.15 -20.36
CA GLU A 271 3.07 2.53 -19.93
C GLU A 271 2.19 2.09 -21.11
N LEU A 272 2.00 2.96 -22.10
CA LEU A 272 1.37 2.58 -23.38
C LEU A 272 2.14 1.46 -24.09
N ALA A 273 3.46 1.33 -23.88
CA ALA A 273 4.22 0.17 -24.34
C ALA A 273 3.93 -1.11 -23.50
N ARG A 274 3.78 -1.01 -22.17
CA ARG A 274 3.42 -2.14 -21.28
C ARG A 274 2.06 -2.74 -21.67
N ILE A 275 1.03 -1.91 -21.87
CA ILE A 275 -0.33 -2.37 -22.23
C ILE A 275 -0.52 -2.65 -23.73
N GLY A 276 0.57 -2.65 -24.53
CA GLY A 276 0.54 -3.02 -25.94
C GLY A 276 -0.10 -1.99 -26.88
N GLN A 277 -0.27 -0.74 -26.45
CA GLN A 277 -0.90 0.37 -27.18
C GLN A 277 0.13 1.42 -27.65
N SER A 278 1.28 0.96 -28.16
CA SER A 278 2.41 1.84 -28.53
C SER A 278 2.06 2.83 -29.65
N GLU A 279 1.08 2.52 -30.49
CA GLU A 279 0.55 3.38 -31.54
C GLU A 279 -0.17 4.64 -31.01
N ARG A 280 -0.59 4.65 -29.73
CA ARG A 280 -1.18 5.83 -29.09
C ARG A 280 -0.16 6.87 -28.62
N ILE A 281 1.14 6.54 -28.58
CA ILE A 281 2.18 7.37 -27.96
C ILE A 281 2.25 8.78 -28.56
N ASP A 282 2.22 8.93 -29.88
CA ASP A 282 2.30 10.26 -30.51
C ASP A 282 1.08 11.13 -30.16
N SER A 283 -0.12 10.56 -30.11
CA SER A 283 -1.34 11.27 -29.70
C SER A 283 -1.37 11.59 -28.21
N TYR A 284 -0.78 10.74 -27.36
CA TYR A 284 -0.61 11.02 -25.93
C TYR A 284 0.30 12.23 -25.72
N ILE A 285 1.43 12.31 -26.46
CA ILE A 285 2.37 13.44 -26.41
C ILE A 285 1.73 14.72 -26.95
N GLU A 286 0.95 14.64 -28.03
CA GLU A 286 0.16 15.77 -28.55
C GLU A 286 -0.85 16.29 -27.51
N GLN A 287 -1.53 15.38 -26.79
CA GLN A 287 -2.45 15.75 -25.69
C GLN A 287 -1.73 16.44 -24.53
N VAL A 288 -0.54 15.97 -24.13
CA VAL A 288 0.29 16.66 -23.12
C VAL A 288 0.66 18.06 -23.61
N HIS A 289 1.17 18.21 -24.83
CA HIS A 289 1.54 19.52 -25.38
C HIS A 289 0.35 20.48 -25.52
N ARG A 290 -0.84 19.97 -25.88
CA ARG A 290 -2.08 20.76 -25.88
C ARG A 290 -2.45 21.21 -24.47
N GLY A 291 -2.36 20.32 -23.48
CA GLY A 291 -2.60 20.61 -22.07
C GLY A 291 -1.67 21.70 -21.54
N ILE A 292 -0.36 21.61 -21.83
CA ILE A 292 0.62 22.66 -21.51
C ILE A 292 0.20 23.99 -22.14
N SER A 293 -0.06 24.01 -23.45
CA SER A 293 -0.38 25.26 -24.17
C SER A 293 -1.64 25.95 -23.64
N GLU A 294 -2.66 25.19 -23.28
CA GLU A 294 -3.95 25.72 -22.83
C GLU A 294 -3.91 26.06 -21.34
N GLY A 295 -3.27 25.24 -20.50
CA GLY A 295 -3.03 25.53 -19.08
C GLY A 295 -2.19 26.79 -18.87
N LEU A 296 -1.16 27.02 -19.70
CA LEU A 296 -0.42 28.30 -19.75
C LEU A 296 -1.35 29.47 -20.07
N SER A 297 -2.19 29.34 -21.11
CA SER A 297 -3.08 30.42 -21.54
C SER A 297 -4.16 30.77 -20.52
N LEU A 298 -4.64 29.78 -19.75
CA LEU A 298 -5.61 29.98 -18.67
C LEU A 298 -4.92 30.54 -17.41
N GLY A 299 -3.76 29.99 -17.04
CA GLY A 299 -3.01 30.40 -15.85
C GLY A 299 -2.56 31.86 -15.89
N PHE A 300 -2.06 32.33 -17.04
CA PHE A 300 -1.72 33.75 -17.22
C PHE A 300 -2.95 34.68 -17.35
N ALA A 301 -4.17 34.14 -17.55
CA ALA A 301 -5.40 34.92 -17.49
C ALA A 301 -5.93 35.07 -16.05
N ALA A 302 -5.52 34.18 -15.13
CA ALA A 302 -5.75 34.26 -13.68
C ALA A 302 -7.21 34.55 -13.25
N SER A 303 -8.19 34.06 -14.02
CA SER A 303 -9.62 34.30 -13.78
C SER A 303 -10.34 33.00 -13.37
N ARG A 304 -10.34 32.69 -12.06
CA ARG A 304 -11.16 31.63 -11.46
C ARG A 304 -12.62 31.82 -11.86
N LYS A 305 -13.31 30.78 -12.32
CA LYS A 305 -14.73 30.82 -12.68
C LYS A 305 -15.57 30.40 -11.48
N SER A 306 -15.79 31.34 -10.56
CA SER A 306 -16.82 31.19 -9.54
C SER A 306 -18.22 31.21 -10.15
N VAL A 307 -19.13 30.45 -9.54
CA VAL A 307 -20.54 30.33 -9.93
C VAL A 307 -21.40 30.95 -8.83
N GLU A 308 -22.51 31.60 -9.23
CA GLU A 308 -23.53 32.06 -8.30
C GLU A 308 -24.34 30.85 -7.80
N ILE A 309 -23.89 30.24 -6.70
CA ILE A 309 -24.63 29.20 -5.98
C ILE A 309 -25.63 29.90 -5.06
N GLY A 310 -26.90 29.91 -5.47
CA GLY A 310 -27.98 30.52 -4.69
C GLY A 310 -28.54 29.61 -3.60
N GLU A 311 -29.78 29.89 -3.21
CA GLU A 311 -30.63 29.00 -2.40
C GLU A 311 -30.78 27.62 -3.07
N PRO A 312 -31.08 26.55 -2.32
CA PRO A 312 -31.34 25.23 -2.88
C PRO A 312 -32.45 25.21 -3.93
N GLU A 313 -32.21 24.52 -5.05
CA GLU A 313 -33.17 24.43 -6.18
C GLU A 313 -34.38 23.49 -5.90
N GLY A 314 -34.50 22.92 -4.69
CA GLY A 314 -35.68 22.16 -4.26
C GLY A 314 -35.67 21.79 -2.78
N GLU A 315 -36.80 21.29 -2.26
CA GLU A 315 -36.96 20.84 -0.86
C GLU A 315 -36.12 19.59 -0.55
N PHE A 316 -35.70 19.39 0.71
CA PHE A 316 -34.90 18.25 1.15
C PHE A 316 -35.66 16.91 1.02
N GLN A 317 -35.02 15.89 0.44
CA GLN A 317 -35.61 14.56 0.19
C GLN A 317 -34.90 13.49 1.03
N PRO A 318 -35.37 13.14 2.25
CA PRO A 318 -34.72 12.14 3.10
C PRO A 318 -34.51 10.82 2.37
N PHE A 319 -33.28 10.32 2.37
CA PHE A 319 -32.93 9.06 1.73
C PHE A 319 -33.25 7.88 2.66
N PRO A 320 -34.00 6.85 2.23
CA PRO A 320 -34.36 5.74 3.10
C PRO A 320 -33.19 4.78 3.34
N THR A 321 -32.90 4.50 4.60
CA THR A 321 -31.92 3.49 5.01
C THR A 321 -32.62 2.24 5.57
N VAL A 322 -31.93 1.10 5.51
CA VAL A 322 -32.35 -0.18 6.12
C VAL A 322 -31.73 -0.39 7.50
N ALA A 323 -30.66 0.33 7.84
CA ALA A 323 -30.03 0.26 9.16
C ALA A 323 -30.91 0.92 10.24
N GLY A 324 -31.23 0.18 11.30
CA GLY A 324 -32.01 0.63 12.45
C GLY A 324 -31.29 0.44 13.80
N GLU A 325 -31.92 0.88 14.89
CA GLU A 325 -31.37 0.82 16.28
C GLU A 325 -31.06 -0.60 16.80
N HIS A 326 -31.39 -1.65 16.04
CA HIS A 326 -31.16 -3.06 16.38
C HIS A 326 -30.28 -3.79 15.35
N SER A 327 -29.67 -3.06 14.40
CA SER A 327 -28.68 -3.63 13.48
C SER A 327 -27.48 -4.20 14.25
N ARG A 328 -26.94 -5.31 13.75
CA ARG A 328 -25.78 -6.02 14.33
C ARG A 328 -24.73 -6.29 13.27
N ARG A 329 -23.47 -6.44 13.69
CA ARG A 329 -22.35 -6.85 12.83
C ARG A 329 -22.14 -8.35 12.90
N TYR A 330 -22.64 -9.06 11.89
CA TYR A 330 -22.45 -10.50 11.73
C TYR A 330 -21.29 -10.81 10.79
N CYS A 331 -20.43 -11.76 11.17
CA CYS A 331 -19.30 -12.19 10.34
C CYS A 331 -19.37 -13.69 10.04
N PHE A 332 -19.65 -14.03 8.80
CA PHE A 332 -19.53 -15.40 8.32
C PHE A 332 -18.07 -15.71 7.95
N VAL A 333 -17.59 -16.90 8.28
CA VAL A 333 -16.30 -17.42 7.81
C VAL A 333 -16.58 -18.67 6.99
N SER A 334 -16.26 -18.70 5.70
CA SER A 334 -16.29 -19.95 4.93
C SER A 334 -15.40 -19.96 3.69
N GLY A 335 -14.69 -21.05 3.46
CA GLY A 335 -13.83 -21.27 2.29
C GLY A 335 -14.57 -21.53 0.97
N GLU A 336 -15.90 -21.62 0.98
CA GLU A 336 -16.78 -21.65 -0.21
C GLU A 336 -17.66 -20.39 -0.26
N TYR A 337 -17.72 -19.72 -1.42
CA TYR A 337 -18.62 -18.59 -1.66
C TYR A 337 -18.78 -18.36 -3.18
N PRO A 338 -19.90 -17.79 -3.68
CA PRO A 338 -20.08 -17.53 -5.10
C PRO A 338 -18.88 -16.80 -5.76
N PRO A 339 -18.46 -17.21 -6.97
CA PRO A 339 -19.11 -18.20 -7.85
C PRO A 339 -18.82 -19.68 -7.53
N ASP A 340 -17.77 -20.00 -6.77
CA ASP A 340 -17.31 -21.37 -6.55
C ASP A 340 -17.96 -21.99 -5.30
N VAL A 341 -19.16 -22.58 -5.47
CA VAL A 341 -20.00 -23.07 -4.36
C VAL A 341 -20.30 -24.56 -4.38
N GLY A 342 -20.15 -25.17 -3.20
CA GLY A 342 -20.93 -26.33 -2.79
C GLY A 342 -22.17 -25.90 -2.01
N GLY A 343 -22.79 -26.86 -1.30
CA GLY A 343 -23.97 -26.59 -0.47
C GLY A 343 -23.68 -25.71 0.75
N VAL A 344 -22.41 -25.60 1.16
CA VAL A 344 -21.99 -24.73 2.26
C VAL A 344 -21.97 -23.29 1.78
N GLY A 345 -21.20 -22.99 0.72
CA GLY A 345 -21.10 -21.62 0.19
C GLY A 345 -22.43 -21.03 -0.28
N ARG A 346 -23.35 -21.87 -0.77
CA ARG A 346 -24.72 -21.43 -1.11
C ARG A 346 -25.52 -20.99 0.12
N PHE A 347 -25.64 -21.85 1.14
CA PHE A 347 -26.32 -21.50 2.39
C PHE A 347 -25.72 -20.25 3.05
N THR A 348 -24.38 -20.17 3.10
CA THR A 348 -23.67 -19.01 3.66
C THR A 348 -24.01 -17.73 2.89
N SER A 349 -24.03 -17.77 1.56
CA SER A 349 -24.35 -16.58 0.75
C SER A 349 -25.82 -16.17 0.86
N ASP A 350 -26.75 -17.12 0.82
CA ASP A 350 -28.19 -16.82 0.87
C ASP A 350 -28.58 -16.30 2.27
N THR A 351 -28.03 -16.88 3.35
CA THR A 351 -28.23 -16.39 4.72
C THR A 351 -27.59 -15.02 4.94
N ALA A 352 -26.37 -14.79 4.45
CA ALA A 352 -25.70 -13.50 4.59
C ALA A 352 -26.45 -12.38 3.88
N ARG A 353 -26.97 -12.65 2.67
CA ARG A 353 -27.83 -11.71 1.91
C ARG A 353 -29.14 -11.42 2.63
N GLY A 354 -29.78 -12.44 3.20
CA GLY A 354 -31.02 -12.27 3.97
C GLY A 354 -30.83 -11.37 5.19
N LEU A 355 -29.81 -11.64 6.01
CA LEU A 355 -29.48 -10.79 7.16
C LEU A 355 -29.11 -9.36 6.73
N ALA A 356 -28.42 -9.20 5.59
CA ALA A 356 -28.15 -7.88 5.02
C ALA A 356 -29.42 -7.17 4.49
N ALA A 357 -30.47 -7.91 4.09
CA ALA A 357 -31.75 -7.34 3.68
C ALA A 357 -32.58 -6.85 4.87
N GLU A 358 -32.54 -7.57 6.00
CA GLU A 358 -33.13 -7.14 7.29
C GLU A 358 -32.37 -5.97 7.96
N GLY A 359 -31.31 -5.45 7.33
CA GLY A 359 -30.60 -4.23 7.76
C GLY A 359 -29.39 -4.46 8.68
N HIS A 360 -28.90 -5.69 8.80
CA HIS A 360 -27.67 -6.00 9.52
C HIS A 360 -26.42 -5.68 8.69
N GLU A 361 -25.30 -5.41 9.35
CA GLU A 361 -24.00 -5.29 8.72
C GLU A 361 -23.38 -6.68 8.62
N VAL A 362 -23.30 -7.23 7.40
CA VAL A 362 -22.88 -8.62 7.20
C VAL A 362 -21.57 -8.70 6.44
N HIS A 363 -20.58 -9.35 7.06
CA HIS A 363 -19.31 -9.72 6.46
C HIS A 363 -19.30 -11.20 6.11
N VAL A 364 -18.63 -11.57 5.03
CA VAL A 364 -18.24 -12.94 4.70
C VAL A 364 -16.73 -12.95 4.44
N VAL A 365 -15.98 -13.62 5.31
CA VAL A 365 -14.55 -13.89 5.13
C VAL A 365 -14.40 -15.23 4.42
N THR A 366 -13.86 -15.20 3.22
CA THR A 366 -13.76 -16.35 2.31
C THR A 366 -12.41 -16.42 1.60
N ARG A 367 -12.13 -17.55 0.97
CA ARG A 367 -10.84 -17.83 0.33
C ARG A 367 -10.79 -17.29 -1.09
N THR A 368 -9.61 -16.88 -1.55
CA THR A 368 -9.29 -16.73 -2.97
C THR A 368 -7.91 -17.30 -3.29
N ASP A 369 -7.71 -17.72 -4.54
CA ASP A 369 -6.40 -18.07 -5.10
C ASP A 369 -5.74 -16.85 -5.81
N SER A 370 -6.26 -15.65 -5.58
CA SER A 370 -5.84 -14.37 -6.14
C SER A 370 -5.29 -13.41 -5.06
N THR A 371 -5.16 -12.11 -5.34
CA THR A 371 -4.82 -11.09 -4.33
C THR A 371 -5.98 -10.84 -3.36
N HIS A 372 -5.66 -10.34 -2.16
CA HIS A 372 -6.65 -9.89 -1.17
C HIS A 372 -7.56 -8.81 -1.77
N ARG A 373 -8.88 -8.95 -1.59
CA ARG A 373 -9.85 -7.91 -1.96
C ARG A 373 -11.10 -7.94 -1.10
N ILE A 374 -11.75 -6.79 -0.95
CA ILE A 374 -13.11 -6.70 -0.42
C ILE A 374 -14.02 -6.31 -1.59
N ASP A 375 -15.01 -7.14 -1.88
CA ASP A 375 -16.11 -6.81 -2.80
C ASP A 375 -17.39 -6.56 -1.97
N VAL A 376 -18.32 -5.71 -2.43
CA VAL A 376 -19.64 -5.56 -1.79
C VAL A 376 -20.72 -6.14 -2.71
N GLU A 377 -21.38 -7.21 -2.26
CA GLU A 377 -22.30 -8.01 -3.07
C GLU A 377 -23.69 -8.06 -2.42
N ARG A 378 -24.65 -7.31 -2.97
CA ARG A 378 -26.04 -7.23 -2.45
C ARG A 378 -26.10 -6.93 -0.94
N GLY A 379 -25.27 -5.99 -0.48
CA GLY A 379 -25.20 -5.59 0.93
C GLY A 379 -24.30 -6.41 1.84
N VAL A 380 -23.67 -7.47 1.31
CA VAL A 380 -22.69 -8.27 2.05
C VAL A 380 -21.28 -7.81 1.71
N TRP A 381 -20.47 -7.50 2.72
CA TRP A 381 -19.02 -7.25 2.56
C TRP A 381 -18.30 -8.60 2.41
N VAL A 382 -17.75 -8.89 1.23
CA VAL A 382 -17.14 -10.19 0.92
C VAL A 382 -15.61 -10.04 0.87
N HIS A 383 -14.97 -10.41 1.97
CA HIS A 383 -13.54 -10.36 2.20
C HIS A 383 -12.89 -11.62 1.61
N LYS A 384 -12.22 -11.47 0.47
CA LYS A 384 -11.63 -12.56 -0.29
C LYS A 384 -10.12 -12.62 0.01
N VAL A 385 -9.75 -13.51 0.93
CA VAL A 385 -8.44 -13.63 1.55
C VAL A 385 -7.61 -14.72 0.85
N PRO A 386 -6.35 -14.46 0.43
CA PRO A 386 -5.45 -15.50 -0.04
C PRO A 386 -5.00 -16.40 1.11
N ILE A 387 -4.94 -17.72 0.88
CA ILE A 387 -4.03 -18.55 1.68
C ILE A 387 -2.61 -18.16 1.26
N GLN A 388 -1.93 -17.45 2.14
CA GLN A 388 -0.48 -17.29 2.05
C GLN A 388 0.15 -18.56 2.62
N ASP A 389 0.92 -19.30 1.82
CA ASP A 389 1.73 -20.43 2.30
C ASP A 389 2.61 -19.94 3.46
N ARG A 390 2.36 -20.29 4.72
CA ARG A 390 3.17 -19.78 5.85
C ARG A 390 4.39 -20.69 6.05
N TYR A 391 5.59 -20.12 6.27
CA TYR A 391 6.74 -20.98 6.57
C TYR A 391 6.75 -21.40 8.04
N ILE A 392 6.11 -22.54 8.30
CA ILE A 392 5.99 -23.13 9.64
C ILE A 392 6.68 -24.49 9.62
N PRO A 393 7.99 -24.59 9.96
CA PRO A 393 8.77 -25.82 9.79
C PRO A 393 8.17 -27.03 10.50
N VAL A 394 7.57 -26.83 11.68
CA VAL A 394 6.89 -27.88 12.46
C VAL A 394 5.63 -28.42 11.78
N LEU A 395 5.13 -27.78 10.72
CA LEU A 395 4.02 -28.25 9.89
C LEU A 395 4.45 -28.80 8.52
N GLU A 396 5.75 -28.81 8.15
CA GLU A 396 6.18 -29.18 6.79
C GLU A 396 5.74 -30.62 6.39
N ASP A 397 5.83 -31.58 7.31
CA ASP A 397 5.33 -32.96 7.16
C ASP A 397 3.89 -33.17 7.70
N SER A 398 3.19 -32.11 8.16
CA SER A 398 1.90 -32.26 8.84
C SER A 398 0.74 -32.46 7.86
N PRO A 399 -0.10 -33.51 8.03
CA PRO A 399 -1.27 -33.76 7.18
C PRO A 399 -2.42 -32.74 7.38
N LEU A 400 -2.26 -31.79 8.30
CA LEU A 400 -3.18 -30.70 8.61
C LEU A 400 -2.67 -29.32 8.19
N ARG A 401 -1.46 -29.21 7.63
CA ARG A 401 -0.80 -27.93 7.31
C ARG A 401 -1.73 -26.94 6.60
N PHE A 402 -2.30 -27.35 5.47
CA PHE A 402 -3.24 -26.55 4.67
C PHE A 402 -4.44 -26.05 5.48
N ASN A 403 -5.07 -26.91 6.29
CA ASN A 403 -6.22 -26.53 7.10
C ASN A 403 -5.85 -25.50 8.17
N LEU A 404 -4.70 -25.65 8.81
CA LEU A 404 -4.22 -24.70 9.82
C LEU A 404 -3.85 -23.36 9.21
N GLU A 405 -3.15 -23.34 8.08
CA GLU A 405 -2.83 -22.12 7.32
C GLU A 405 -4.09 -21.41 6.82
N HIS A 406 -5.07 -22.15 6.28
CA HIS A 406 -6.38 -21.66 5.84
C HIS A 406 -7.19 -21.02 6.97
N CYS A 407 -7.44 -21.75 8.06
CA CYS A 407 -8.25 -21.23 9.18
C CYS A 407 -7.57 -20.03 9.86
N THR A 408 -6.24 -19.99 9.84
CA THR A 408 -5.43 -18.86 10.32
C THR A 408 -5.56 -17.64 9.42
N ALA A 409 -5.45 -17.80 8.11
CA ALA A 409 -5.58 -16.70 7.16
C ALA A 409 -6.97 -16.04 7.24
N LEU A 410 -8.04 -16.84 7.32
CA LEU A 410 -9.40 -16.30 7.52
C LEU A 410 -9.55 -15.61 8.88
N TYR A 411 -9.03 -16.19 9.97
CA TYR A 411 -9.12 -15.57 11.30
C TYR A 411 -8.36 -14.24 11.43
N HIS A 412 -7.20 -14.08 10.77
CA HIS A 412 -6.48 -12.79 10.79
C HIS A 412 -7.32 -11.65 10.20
N GLU A 413 -8.17 -11.93 9.20
CA GLU A 413 -9.12 -10.94 8.68
C GLU A 413 -10.30 -10.70 9.64
N VAL A 414 -10.81 -11.72 10.33
CA VAL A 414 -11.81 -11.55 11.41
C VAL A 414 -11.27 -10.69 12.57
N ASP A 415 -10.01 -10.91 12.98
CA ASP A 415 -9.34 -10.10 14.00
C ASP A 415 -9.05 -8.66 13.50
N ARG A 416 -8.69 -8.48 12.23
CA ARG A 416 -8.55 -7.14 11.63
C ARG A 416 -9.88 -6.39 11.61
N LEU A 417 -10.98 -7.08 11.24
CA LEU A 417 -12.33 -6.53 11.28
C LEU A 417 -12.74 -6.16 12.70
N HIS A 418 -12.70 -7.11 13.64
CA HIS A 418 -13.13 -6.88 15.03
C HIS A 418 -12.35 -5.76 15.74
N ARG A 419 -11.05 -5.61 15.45
CA ARG A 419 -10.23 -4.51 16.01
C ARG A 419 -10.58 -3.13 15.45
N ARG A 420 -11.13 -3.06 14.23
CA ARG A 420 -11.63 -1.83 13.59
C ARG A 420 -13.05 -1.51 14.06
N HIS A 421 -13.91 -2.52 14.01
CA HIS A 421 -15.35 -2.45 14.13
C HIS A 421 -15.84 -3.72 14.86
N PRO A 422 -16.31 -3.64 16.13
CA PRO A 422 -16.67 -4.81 16.92
C PRO A 422 -17.71 -5.70 16.23
N ILE A 423 -17.42 -7.00 16.16
CA ILE A 423 -18.30 -8.03 15.61
C ILE A 423 -19.16 -8.59 16.74
N ASP A 424 -20.49 -8.62 16.55
CA ASP A 424 -21.45 -9.12 17.54
C ASP A 424 -21.52 -10.66 17.59
N LEU A 425 -21.32 -11.32 16.44
CA LEU A 425 -21.30 -12.78 16.33
C LEU A 425 -20.54 -13.25 15.08
N VAL A 426 -19.75 -14.31 15.22
CA VAL A 426 -19.11 -15.02 14.11
C VAL A 426 -19.85 -16.34 13.82
N SER A 427 -20.04 -16.68 12.56
CA SER A 427 -20.70 -17.92 12.12
C SER A 427 -19.84 -18.66 11.09
N ALA A 428 -19.46 -19.90 11.37
CA ALA A 428 -18.58 -20.69 10.50
C ALA A 428 -19.10 -22.12 10.33
N PRO A 429 -18.94 -22.77 9.17
CA PRO A 429 -19.24 -24.18 9.03
C PRO A 429 -18.18 -25.01 9.76
N ILE A 430 -18.55 -26.22 10.17
CA ILE A 430 -17.58 -27.19 10.70
C ILE A 430 -16.57 -27.68 9.63
N TRP A 431 -16.93 -27.57 8.35
CA TRP A 431 -16.10 -28.09 7.25
C TRP A 431 -14.73 -27.40 7.19
N ASN A 432 -13.69 -28.16 6.83
CA ASN A 432 -12.27 -27.78 6.94
C ASN A 432 -11.79 -27.32 8.34
N CYS A 433 -12.64 -27.39 9.38
CA CYS A 433 -12.48 -26.75 10.69
C CYS A 433 -12.43 -25.21 10.65
N GLU A 434 -13.11 -24.57 9.70
CA GLU A 434 -13.08 -23.10 9.49
C GLU A 434 -13.49 -22.28 10.72
N GLY A 435 -14.38 -22.83 11.57
CA GLY A 435 -14.76 -22.24 12.86
C GLY A 435 -13.76 -22.39 14.00
N LEU A 436 -12.64 -23.11 13.83
CA LEU A 436 -11.69 -23.43 14.91
C LEU A 436 -11.11 -22.17 15.56
N MET A 437 -10.42 -21.33 14.79
CA MET A 437 -9.74 -20.16 15.33
C MET A 437 -10.73 -19.16 15.96
N PRO A 438 -11.85 -18.78 15.30
CA PRO A 438 -12.86 -17.94 15.94
C PRO A 438 -13.49 -18.55 17.20
N SER A 439 -13.58 -19.88 17.33
CA SER A 439 -14.13 -20.53 18.54
C SER A 439 -13.19 -20.48 19.75
N LEU A 440 -11.89 -20.19 19.55
CA LEU A 440 -10.93 -20.01 20.63
C LEU A 440 -10.89 -18.55 21.13
N ASP A 441 -11.29 -17.58 20.31
CA ASP A 441 -11.35 -16.18 20.69
C ASP A 441 -12.58 -15.90 21.57
N GLN A 442 -12.38 -15.25 22.72
CA GLN A 442 -13.46 -14.96 23.67
C GLN A 442 -14.04 -13.54 23.51
N ARG A 443 -13.54 -12.75 22.56
CA ARG A 443 -14.01 -11.37 22.29
C ARG A 443 -15.41 -11.31 21.66
N PHE A 444 -15.84 -12.39 21.01
CA PHE A 444 -17.13 -12.52 20.33
C PHE A 444 -17.64 -13.96 20.43
N PRO A 445 -18.96 -14.20 20.36
CA PRO A 445 -19.49 -15.56 20.28
C PRO A 445 -19.27 -16.14 18.88
N THR A 446 -18.81 -17.39 18.81
CA THR A 446 -18.70 -18.14 17.56
C THR A 446 -19.71 -19.27 17.50
N VAL A 447 -20.51 -19.27 16.44
CA VAL A 447 -21.48 -20.31 16.08
C VAL A 447 -20.87 -21.25 15.05
N THR A 448 -20.65 -22.52 15.44
CA THR A 448 -20.25 -23.57 14.50
C THR A 448 -21.50 -24.18 13.87
N THR A 449 -21.71 -23.94 12.57
CA THR A 449 -22.81 -24.53 11.80
C THR A 449 -22.47 -25.96 11.40
N LEU A 450 -23.25 -26.92 11.92
CA LEU A 450 -23.03 -28.34 11.73
C LEU A 450 -23.68 -28.83 10.43
N VAL A 451 -22.83 -29.02 9.42
CA VAL A 451 -23.15 -29.74 8.18
C VAL A 451 -22.73 -31.22 8.29
N THR A 452 -22.62 -31.94 7.16
CA THR A 452 -22.17 -33.33 7.16
C THR A 452 -20.73 -33.45 7.71
N THR A 453 -20.55 -34.13 8.84
CA THR A 453 -19.23 -34.37 9.46
C THR A 453 -18.37 -35.31 8.63
N LEU A 454 -17.05 -35.15 8.70
CA LEU A 454 -16.07 -36.06 8.11
C LEU A 454 -16.20 -37.47 8.66
N GLU A 455 -16.57 -37.62 9.94
CA GLU A 455 -16.96 -38.91 10.53
C GLU A 455 -18.08 -39.58 9.72
N LYS A 456 -19.16 -38.85 9.41
CA LYS A 456 -20.29 -39.38 8.63
C LYS A 456 -19.95 -39.62 7.16
N VAL A 457 -19.04 -38.83 6.58
CA VAL A 457 -18.48 -39.12 5.24
C VAL A 457 -17.66 -40.42 5.27
N MET A 458 -16.85 -40.64 6.30
CA MET A 458 -16.03 -41.85 6.47
C MET A 458 -16.84 -43.12 6.73
N GLU A 459 -18.01 -43.03 7.39
CA GLU A 459 -18.95 -44.16 7.48
C GLU A 459 -19.43 -44.62 6.09
N ILE A 460 -19.71 -43.66 5.20
CA ILE A 460 -20.36 -43.91 3.90
C ILE A 460 -19.35 -44.20 2.79
N LEU A 461 -18.12 -43.67 2.91
CA LEU A 461 -17.01 -43.85 1.97
C LEU A 461 -15.78 -44.42 2.71
N PRO A 462 -15.70 -45.74 2.96
CA PRO A 462 -14.60 -46.34 3.72
C PRO A 462 -13.21 -46.08 3.12
N SER A 463 -13.09 -45.86 1.81
CA SER A 463 -11.85 -45.48 1.13
C SER A 463 -11.29 -44.10 1.56
N TRP A 464 -12.07 -43.29 2.27
CA TRP A 464 -11.59 -42.06 2.90
C TRP A 464 -10.90 -42.33 4.25
N GLN A 465 -11.29 -43.39 4.97
CA GLN A 465 -10.64 -43.79 6.23
C GLN A 465 -9.18 -44.18 6.04
N GLU A 466 -8.77 -44.57 4.82
CA GLU A 466 -7.40 -44.96 4.49
C GLU A 466 -6.43 -43.76 4.40
N LYS A 467 -6.94 -42.53 4.22
CA LYS A 467 -6.14 -41.31 3.97
C LYS A 467 -5.74 -40.61 5.28
N ASP A 468 -4.45 -40.43 5.53
CA ASP A 468 -3.92 -39.76 6.74
C ASP A 468 -4.50 -38.36 6.98
N HIS A 469 -4.55 -37.54 5.93
CA HIS A 469 -5.17 -36.20 5.97
C HIS A 469 -6.63 -36.22 6.45
N ILE A 470 -7.46 -37.16 5.95
CA ILE A 470 -8.86 -37.23 6.37
C ILE A 470 -8.98 -37.70 7.84
N ARG A 471 -8.15 -38.65 8.26
CA ARG A 471 -8.11 -39.08 9.68
C ARG A 471 -7.71 -37.94 10.61
N ALA A 472 -6.67 -37.18 10.25
CA ALA A 472 -6.20 -36.05 11.04
C ALA A 472 -7.22 -34.89 11.06
N LEU A 473 -7.86 -34.60 9.92
CA LEU A 473 -8.88 -33.55 9.84
C LEU A 473 -10.15 -33.92 10.60
N ALA A 474 -10.55 -35.19 10.62
CA ALA A 474 -11.66 -35.66 11.47
C ALA A 474 -11.33 -35.59 12.97
N ALA A 475 -10.07 -35.77 13.37
CA ALA A 475 -9.65 -35.54 14.76
C ALA A 475 -9.69 -34.05 15.14
N LEU A 476 -9.29 -33.17 14.22
CA LEU A 476 -9.42 -31.72 14.37
C LEU A 476 -10.90 -31.27 14.39
N GLU A 477 -11.76 -31.92 13.61
CA GLU A 477 -13.22 -31.69 13.57
C GLU A 477 -13.86 -31.98 14.94
N VAL A 478 -13.51 -33.10 15.56
CA VAL A 478 -13.96 -33.46 16.91
C VAL A 478 -13.50 -32.44 17.94
N GLU A 479 -12.23 -32.06 17.96
CA GLU A 479 -11.72 -31.09 18.94
C GLU A 479 -12.23 -29.65 18.71
N THR A 480 -12.62 -29.32 17.48
CA THR A 480 -13.32 -28.08 17.13
C THR A 480 -14.76 -28.10 17.67
N LEU A 481 -15.55 -29.15 17.36
CA LEU A 481 -16.91 -29.29 17.87
C LEU A 481 -16.97 -29.35 19.40
N ARG A 482 -15.98 -29.99 20.04
CA ARG A 482 -15.91 -30.10 21.50
C ARG A 482 -15.81 -28.72 22.19
N ARG A 483 -15.09 -27.77 21.58
CA ARG A 483 -14.86 -26.42 22.11
C ARG A 483 -15.82 -25.35 21.59
N ALA A 484 -16.54 -25.59 20.49
CA ALA A 484 -17.51 -24.64 19.96
C ALA A 484 -18.54 -24.24 21.04
N PRO A 485 -18.65 -22.95 21.43
CA PRO A 485 -19.55 -22.55 22.51
C PRO A 485 -21.02 -22.67 22.09
N PHE A 486 -21.30 -22.46 20.80
CA PHE A 486 -22.60 -22.62 20.19
C PHE A 486 -22.49 -23.47 18.91
N VAL A 487 -23.42 -24.42 18.75
CA VAL A 487 -23.55 -25.24 17.54
C VAL A 487 -24.93 -25.04 16.91
N HIS A 488 -24.94 -24.52 15.69
CA HIS A 488 -26.15 -24.37 14.87
C HIS A 488 -26.36 -25.67 14.08
N ALA A 489 -27.34 -26.46 14.50
CA ALA A 489 -27.80 -27.65 13.81
C ALA A 489 -28.87 -27.29 12.76
N ASN A 490 -28.73 -27.84 11.56
CA ASN A 490 -29.60 -27.54 10.43
C ASN A 490 -30.75 -28.55 10.20
N SER A 491 -30.83 -29.60 11.03
CA SER A 491 -31.87 -30.63 11.03
C SER A 491 -31.90 -31.40 12.36
N THR A 492 -32.98 -32.15 12.62
CA THR A 492 -33.06 -33.05 13.78
C THR A 492 -31.98 -34.14 13.76
N ALA A 493 -31.41 -34.45 12.60
CA ALA A 493 -30.30 -35.39 12.45
C ALA A 493 -28.95 -34.75 12.81
N THR A 494 -28.68 -33.50 12.42
CA THR A 494 -27.47 -32.80 12.84
C THR A 494 -27.55 -32.38 14.32
N GLU A 495 -28.72 -32.02 14.85
CA GLU A 495 -28.93 -31.74 16.27
C GLU A 495 -28.55 -32.96 17.15
N ARG A 496 -29.10 -34.14 16.83
CA ARG A 496 -28.73 -35.40 17.50
C ARG A 496 -27.25 -35.75 17.37
N SER A 497 -26.58 -35.32 16.30
CA SER A 497 -25.15 -35.51 16.09
C SER A 497 -24.30 -34.55 16.93
N ALA A 498 -24.72 -33.29 17.05
CA ALA A 498 -24.06 -32.27 17.87
C ALA A 498 -24.10 -32.61 19.36
N LEU A 499 -25.28 -33.03 19.86
CA LEU A 499 -25.54 -33.33 21.27
C LEU A 499 -24.69 -34.47 21.86
N THR A 500 -23.94 -35.21 21.03
CA THR A 500 -22.96 -36.23 21.48
C THR A 500 -21.51 -35.86 21.19
N ARG A 501 -21.23 -34.63 20.72
CA ARG A 501 -19.91 -34.18 20.24
C ARG A 501 -19.45 -32.83 20.82
N THR A 502 -20.35 -31.94 21.22
CA THR A 502 -20.01 -30.65 21.82
C THR A 502 -20.22 -30.61 23.34
N GLU A 503 -19.45 -29.76 24.03
CA GLU A 503 -19.71 -29.34 25.41
C GLU A 503 -20.52 -28.01 25.46
N GLY A 504 -20.68 -27.33 24.33
CA GLY A 504 -21.45 -26.09 24.18
C GLY A 504 -22.96 -26.30 24.00
N ALA A 505 -23.68 -25.22 23.72
CA ALA A 505 -25.12 -25.27 23.50
C ALA A 505 -25.47 -25.57 22.04
N VAL A 506 -26.40 -26.51 21.82
CA VAL A 506 -26.89 -26.91 20.48
C VAL A 506 -28.24 -26.24 20.22
N HIS A 507 -28.38 -25.62 19.05
CA HIS A 507 -29.58 -24.91 18.63
C HIS A 507 -30.00 -25.37 17.24
N LEU A 508 -31.26 -25.81 17.08
CA LEU A 508 -31.83 -26.20 15.80
C LEU A 508 -32.46 -24.99 15.09
N ALA A 509 -31.96 -24.67 13.90
CA ALA A 509 -32.62 -23.77 12.96
C ALA A 509 -32.47 -24.31 11.53
N HIS A 510 -33.60 -24.54 10.85
CA HIS A 510 -33.59 -25.09 9.49
C HIS A 510 -33.30 -24.03 8.44
N PHE A 511 -32.46 -24.39 7.47
CA PHE A 511 -32.14 -23.56 6.30
C PHE A 511 -33.38 -23.35 5.39
N GLY A 512 -33.24 -22.49 4.39
CA GLY A 512 -34.22 -22.26 3.32
C GLY A 512 -33.53 -21.83 2.02
N LEU A 513 -34.31 -21.42 1.01
CA LEU A 513 -33.78 -20.77 -0.20
C LEU A 513 -34.77 -19.78 -0.82
N ASP A 514 -34.26 -18.85 -1.63
CA ASP A 514 -35.06 -18.06 -2.57
C ASP A 514 -35.83 -19.01 -3.49
N ASP A 515 -37.09 -18.70 -3.85
CA ASP A 515 -37.87 -19.55 -4.76
C ASP A 515 -37.23 -19.63 -6.16
N PRO A 516 -36.58 -20.76 -6.52
CA PRO A 516 -35.88 -20.85 -7.80
C PRO A 516 -36.84 -20.93 -8.99
N SER A 517 -38.14 -21.11 -8.78
CA SER A 517 -39.12 -21.15 -9.87
C SER A 517 -39.52 -19.75 -10.39
N ILE A 518 -39.23 -18.69 -9.63
CA ILE A 518 -39.53 -17.31 -10.04
C ILE A 518 -38.71 -16.95 -11.27
N GLY A 519 -39.40 -16.40 -12.29
CA GLY A 519 -38.80 -16.00 -13.56
C GLY A 519 -38.53 -17.16 -14.54
N VAL A 520 -38.69 -18.41 -14.12
CA VAL A 520 -38.46 -19.58 -14.99
C VAL A 520 -39.63 -19.74 -15.95
N VAL A 521 -39.39 -19.43 -17.22
CA VAL A 521 -40.28 -19.86 -18.31
C VAL A 521 -40.11 -21.37 -18.45
N ALA A 522 -41.14 -22.14 -18.09
CA ALA A 522 -41.14 -23.58 -18.28
C ALA A 522 -40.81 -23.94 -19.74
N ALA A 523 -39.97 -24.96 -19.92
CA ALA A 523 -39.69 -25.55 -21.24
C ALA A 523 -40.99 -26.00 -21.93
N GLU A 524 -40.95 -26.26 -23.24
CA GLU A 524 -42.13 -26.82 -23.93
C GLU A 524 -42.62 -28.08 -23.20
N PRO A 525 -43.94 -28.20 -22.94
CA PRO A 525 -44.46 -29.21 -22.05
C PRO A 525 -44.08 -30.62 -22.53
N ALA A 526 -43.70 -31.48 -21.58
CA ALA A 526 -43.21 -32.82 -21.85
C ALA A 526 -44.11 -33.59 -22.84
N GLU A 527 -43.48 -34.36 -23.74
CA GLU A 527 -44.19 -35.13 -24.77
C GLU A 527 -45.35 -35.92 -24.15
N GLN A 528 -46.56 -35.69 -24.64
CA GLN A 528 -47.78 -36.23 -24.00
C GLN A 528 -47.73 -37.76 -23.88
N GLY A 529 -47.69 -38.25 -22.64
CA GLY A 529 -47.57 -39.68 -22.33
C GLY A 529 -46.12 -40.17 -22.09
N ILE A 530 -45.18 -39.27 -21.87
CA ILE A 530 -43.87 -39.53 -21.23
C ILE A 530 -43.96 -39.16 -19.74
N VAL A 531 -43.18 -39.84 -18.90
CA VAL A 531 -42.96 -39.47 -17.49
C VAL A 531 -41.46 -39.29 -17.25
N GLU A 532 -41.01 -38.15 -16.73
CA GLU A 532 -39.58 -37.88 -16.49
C GLU A 532 -39.20 -37.91 -15.00
N VAL A 533 -38.30 -38.81 -14.61
CA VAL A 533 -37.64 -38.83 -13.31
C VAL A 533 -36.33 -38.05 -13.37
N LEU A 534 -36.15 -37.09 -12.47
CA LEU A 534 -34.96 -36.24 -12.38
C LEU A 534 -34.11 -36.60 -11.15
N PHE A 535 -32.78 -36.68 -11.36
CA PHE A 535 -31.76 -36.71 -10.31
C PHE A 535 -30.82 -35.50 -10.48
N VAL A 536 -30.52 -34.79 -9.39
CA VAL A 536 -29.57 -33.67 -9.35
C VAL A 536 -28.56 -33.89 -8.21
N GLY A 537 -27.27 -33.99 -8.54
CA GLY A 537 -26.18 -34.09 -7.58
C GLY A 537 -24.90 -34.69 -8.14
N ARG A 538 -23.77 -34.54 -7.43
CA ARG A 538 -22.51 -35.21 -7.80
C ARG A 538 -22.71 -36.74 -7.83
N LEU A 539 -22.18 -37.42 -8.84
CA LEU A 539 -22.32 -38.87 -8.99
C LEU A 539 -21.36 -39.60 -8.04
N GLU A 540 -21.72 -39.65 -6.76
CA GLU A 540 -20.98 -40.31 -5.68
C GLU A 540 -21.88 -41.26 -4.88
N ARG A 541 -21.29 -42.29 -4.24
CA ARG A 541 -22.02 -43.28 -3.41
C ARG A 541 -22.87 -42.64 -2.31
N ARG A 542 -22.42 -41.51 -1.75
CA ARG A 542 -23.18 -40.76 -0.72
C ARG A 542 -24.50 -40.18 -1.25
N LYS A 543 -24.56 -39.80 -2.54
CA LYS A 543 -25.79 -39.37 -3.23
C LYS A 543 -26.65 -40.54 -3.73
N GLY A 544 -26.20 -41.78 -3.58
CA GLY A 544 -26.98 -42.99 -3.85
C GLY A 544 -27.31 -43.23 -5.34
N ILE A 545 -26.58 -42.59 -6.26
CA ILE A 545 -26.79 -42.76 -7.70
C ILE A 545 -26.67 -44.22 -8.15
N ASP A 546 -25.85 -45.02 -7.45
CA ASP A 546 -25.74 -46.46 -7.62
C ASP A 546 -27.07 -47.20 -7.41
N LEU A 547 -27.85 -46.82 -6.38
CA LEU A 547 -29.16 -47.43 -6.08
C LEU A 547 -30.19 -47.12 -7.17
N LEU A 548 -30.13 -45.93 -7.77
CA LEU A 548 -30.97 -45.56 -8.90
C LEU A 548 -30.56 -46.32 -10.18
N LEU A 549 -29.26 -46.31 -10.50
CA LEU A 549 -28.72 -46.98 -11.69
C LEU A 549 -28.90 -48.51 -11.66
N GLU A 550 -28.89 -49.13 -10.49
CA GLU A 550 -29.21 -50.54 -10.29
C GLU A 550 -30.61 -50.91 -10.81
N ILE A 551 -31.62 -50.08 -10.51
CA ILE A 551 -33.03 -50.37 -10.80
C ILE A 551 -33.49 -49.88 -12.18
N LEU A 552 -32.79 -48.91 -12.79
CA LEU A 552 -33.22 -48.33 -14.06
C LEU A 552 -33.53 -49.36 -15.16
N PRO A 553 -32.76 -50.44 -15.39
CA PRO A 553 -33.03 -51.36 -16.49
C PRO A 553 -34.37 -52.11 -16.36
N GLU A 554 -34.77 -52.50 -15.14
CA GLU A 554 -36.05 -53.20 -14.89
C GLU A 554 -37.23 -52.23 -14.82
N LEU A 555 -37.00 -51.04 -14.24
CA LEU A 555 -38.01 -49.98 -14.18
C LEU A 555 -38.35 -49.45 -15.60
N LEU A 556 -37.35 -49.26 -16.46
CA LEU A 556 -37.51 -48.84 -17.86
C LEU A 556 -38.11 -49.94 -18.75
N ASP A 557 -37.90 -51.22 -18.46
CA ASP A 557 -38.60 -52.31 -19.14
C ASP A 557 -40.09 -52.39 -18.73
N SER A 558 -40.40 -52.04 -17.48
CA SER A 558 -41.75 -52.06 -16.92
C SER A 558 -42.59 -50.86 -17.36
N TRP A 559 -41.97 -49.70 -17.54
CA TRP A 559 -42.60 -48.43 -17.93
C TRP A 559 -42.00 -47.90 -19.25
N PRO A 560 -42.57 -48.24 -20.42
CA PRO A 560 -42.12 -47.73 -21.72
C PRO A 560 -42.09 -46.19 -21.83
N GLU A 561 -42.99 -45.50 -21.11
CA GLU A 561 -43.13 -44.04 -21.02
C GLU A 561 -42.03 -43.35 -20.20
N LEU A 562 -41.30 -44.09 -19.37
CA LEU A 562 -40.32 -43.51 -18.45
C LEU A 562 -39.07 -43.00 -19.19
N ARG A 563 -38.65 -41.78 -18.84
CA ARG A 563 -37.30 -41.23 -19.10
C ARG A 563 -36.65 -40.85 -17.77
N VAL A 564 -35.32 -40.89 -17.74
CA VAL A 564 -34.54 -40.50 -16.55
C VAL A 564 -33.45 -39.51 -16.95
N ARG A 565 -33.40 -38.36 -16.29
CA ARG A 565 -32.38 -37.31 -16.46
C ARG A 565 -31.50 -37.23 -15.21
N ILE A 566 -30.19 -37.26 -15.41
CA ILE A 566 -29.16 -37.29 -14.38
C ILE A 566 -28.23 -36.09 -14.58
N ILE A 567 -28.26 -35.14 -13.66
CA ILE A 567 -27.51 -33.88 -13.69
C ILE A 567 -26.49 -33.85 -12.55
N GLY A 568 -25.26 -33.44 -12.85
CA GLY A 568 -24.18 -33.21 -11.90
C GLY A 568 -22.82 -33.76 -12.37
N ARG A 569 -21.76 -33.41 -11.63
CA ARG A 569 -20.39 -33.84 -11.94
C ARG A 569 -20.23 -35.36 -11.81
N ASP A 570 -19.85 -36.00 -12.91
CA ASP A 570 -19.42 -37.40 -12.95
C ASP A 570 -17.93 -37.48 -12.56
N THR A 571 -17.63 -38.14 -11.45
CA THR A 571 -16.28 -38.13 -10.86
C THR A 571 -15.67 -39.53 -10.83
N PRO A 572 -14.36 -39.71 -11.15
CA PRO A 572 -13.68 -40.99 -10.99
C PRO A 572 -13.42 -41.35 -9.51
N SER A 573 -13.74 -40.46 -8.57
CA SER A 573 -13.63 -40.67 -7.12
C SER A 573 -14.77 -41.54 -6.55
N THR A 574 -15.13 -42.62 -7.26
CA THR A 574 -16.09 -43.62 -6.78
C THR A 574 -15.38 -44.70 -5.94
N GLU A 575 -16.08 -45.78 -5.57
CA GLU A 575 -15.46 -46.98 -4.99
C GLU A 575 -15.01 -48.00 -6.06
N MET A 576 -14.85 -47.55 -7.32
CA MET A 576 -14.52 -48.35 -8.50
C MET A 576 -13.44 -47.65 -9.33
N ASP A 577 -12.69 -48.42 -10.13
CA ASP A 577 -11.67 -47.89 -11.07
C ASP A 577 -12.28 -47.17 -12.31
N SER A 578 -13.50 -46.64 -12.21
CA SER A 578 -14.27 -45.98 -13.28
C SER A 578 -15.38 -45.10 -12.70
N THR A 579 -16.00 -44.25 -13.53
CA THR A 579 -17.17 -43.47 -13.08
C THR A 579 -18.46 -44.30 -13.07
N TYR A 580 -19.49 -43.84 -12.35
CA TYR A 580 -20.80 -44.51 -12.34
C TYR A 580 -21.46 -44.50 -13.72
N ARG A 581 -21.29 -43.41 -14.49
CA ARG A 581 -21.75 -43.31 -15.87
C ARG A 581 -21.03 -44.30 -16.78
N GLU A 582 -19.71 -44.40 -16.68
CA GLU A 582 -18.92 -45.36 -17.47
C GLU A 582 -19.33 -46.80 -17.18
N ALA A 583 -19.42 -47.18 -15.90
CA ALA A 583 -19.85 -48.50 -15.46
C ALA A 583 -21.25 -48.86 -16.00
N PHE A 584 -22.23 -47.94 -15.89
CA PHE A 584 -23.58 -48.16 -16.40
C PHE A 584 -23.62 -48.27 -17.94
N LEU A 585 -22.94 -47.38 -18.67
CA LEU A 585 -22.89 -47.42 -20.13
C LEU A 585 -22.24 -48.72 -20.66
N LEU A 586 -21.23 -49.24 -19.96
CA LEU A 586 -20.61 -50.54 -20.27
C LEU A 586 -21.54 -51.71 -19.95
N GLN A 587 -22.21 -51.69 -18.80
CA GLN A 587 -23.15 -52.76 -18.38
C GLN A 587 -24.38 -52.85 -19.29
N GLN A 588 -24.88 -51.71 -19.78
CA GLN A 588 -26.09 -51.62 -20.61
C GLN A 588 -25.78 -51.54 -22.13
N ALA A 589 -24.54 -51.79 -22.56
CA ALA A 589 -24.11 -51.64 -23.95
C ALA A 589 -24.96 -52.42 -24.98
N ASP A 590 -25.38 -53.65 -24.63
CA ASP A 590 -26.26 -54.49 -25.47
C ASP A 590 -27.76 -54.15 -25.35
N ARG A 591 -28.13 -53.07 -24.63
CA ARG A 591 -29.52 -52.65 -24.37
C ARG A 591 -29.83 -51.23 -24.86
N PRO A 592 -29.90 -50.98 -26.19
CA PRO A 592 -30.22 -49.67 -26.75
C PRO A 592 -31.52 -49.03 -26.22
N SER A 593 -32.53 -49.82 -25.86
CA SER A 593 -33.81 -49.36 -25.30
C SER A 593 -33.73 -48.84 -23.86
N VAL A 594 -32.65 -49.11 -23.14
CA VAL A 594 -32.31 -48.49 -21.84
C VAL A 594 -31.49 -47.24 -22.10
N LEU A 595 -30.42 -47.36 -22.88
CA LEU A 595 -29.50 -46.25 -23.20
C LEU A 595 -30.19 -45.06 -23.87
N SER A 596 -31.24 -45.27 -24.68
CA SER A 596 -31.99 -44.19 -25.33
C SER A 596 -32.99 -43.46 -24.42
N ARG A 597 -33.06 -43.80 -23.12
CA ARG A 597 -34.00 -43.23 -22.14
C ARG A 597 -33.35 -42.79 -20.82
N VAL A 598 -32.01 -42.88 -20.72
CA VAL A 598 -31.22 -42.39 -19.59
C VAL A 598 -30.26 -41.31 -20.09
N GLU A 599 -30.54 -40.05 -19.75
CA GLU A 599 -29.73 -38.90 -20.11
C GLU A 599 -28.78 -38.54 -18.97
N PHE A 600 -27.47 -38.66 -19.21
CA PHE A 600 -26.43 -38.10 -18.34
C PHE A 600 -26.02 -36.73 -18.89
N ALA A 601 -26.61 -35.66 -18.36
CA ALA A 601 -26.39 -34.30 -18.85
C ALA A 601 -25.02 -33.74 -18.45
N GLY A 602 -24.45 -34.23 -17.34
CA GLY A 602 -23.22 -33.69 -16.75
C GLY A 602 -23.50 -32.44 -15.92
N GLU A 603 -22.54 -31.53 -15.82
CA GLU A 603 -22.73 -30.23 -15.16
C GLU A 603 -23.42 -29.25 -16.10
N LEU A 604 -24.39 -28.51 -15.57
CA LEU A 604 -25.23 -27.54 -16.26
C LEU A 604 -25.23 -26.21 -15.49
N THR A 605 -25.66 -25.13 -16.14
CA THR A 605 -25.88 -23.83 -15.49
C THR A 605 -27.13 -23.85 -14.60
N ASP A 606 -27.22 -22.94 -13.62
CA ASP A 606 -28.38 -22.79 -12.75
C ASP A 606 -29.71 -22.63 -13.52
N ASP A 607 -29.69 -21.95 -14.67
CA ASP A 607 -30.89 -21.78 -15.52
C ASP A 607 -31.32 -23.09 -16.18
N GLU A 608 -30.38 -23.93 -16.59
CA GLU A 608 -30.63 -25.26 -17.15
C GLU A 608 -31.08 -26.25 -16.06
N VAL A 609 -30.49 -26.19 -14.85
CA VAL A 609 -30.91 -26.96 -13.67
C VAL A 609 -32.35 -26.59 -13.28
N ARG A 610 -32.66 -25.29 -13.20
CA ARG A 610 -34.02 -24.79 -12.96
C ARG A 610 -35.01 -25.22 -14.05
N SER A 611 -34.59 -25.20 -15.31
CA SER A 611 -35.41 -25.68 -16.44
C SER A 611 -35.69 -27.18 -16.35
N ALA A 612 -34.73 -27.99 -15.88
CA ALA A 612 -34.92 -29.42 -15.65
C ALA A 612 -35.88 -29.68 -14.48
N TYR A 613 -35.74 -28.98 -13.35
CA TYR A 613 -36.71 -29.05 -12.26
C TYR A 613 -38.11 -28.61 -12.69
N ALA A 614 -38.26 -27.62 -13.57
CA ALA A 614 -39.56 -27.25 -14.12
C ALA A 614 -40.17 -28.36 -15.01
N GLY A 615 -39.33 -29.03 -15.81
CA GLY A 615 -39.74 -30.00 -16.83
C GLY A 615 -40.09 -31.42 -16.33
N CYS A 616 -39.59 -31.85 -15.17
CA CYS A 616 -39.75 -33.24 -14.71
C CYS A 616 -41.13 -33.57 -14.09
N ASP A 617 -41.43 -34.86 -13.93
CA ASP A 617 -42.63 -35.36 -13.22
C ASP A 617 -42.35 -35.72 -11.76
N ILE A 618 -41.15 -36.25 -11.48
CA ILE A 618 -40.75 -36.81 -10.18
C ILE A 618 -39.30 -36.41 -9.92
N PHE A 619 -38.99 -35.95 -8.71
CA PHE A 619 -37.61 -35.78 -8.27
C PHE A 619 -37.16 -36.94 -7.39
N CYS A 620 -35.95 -37.46 -7.64
CA CYS A 620 -35.42 -38.65 -6.99
C CYS A 620 -34.02 -38.39 -6.43
N ALA A 621 -33.90 -38.33 -5.11
CA ALA A 621 -32.66 -38.12 -4.37
C ALA A 621 -32.42 -39.26 -3.34
N PRO A 622 -32.02 -40.46 -3.78
CA PRO A 622 -31.83 -41.66 -2.93
C PRO A 622 -30.53 -41.59 -2.10
N SER A 623 -30.21 -40.40 -1.57
CA SER A 623 -28.94 -40.14 -0.88
C SER A 623 -28.82 -40.96 0.40
N ARG A 624 -27.64 -41.52 0.65
CA ARG A 624 -27.35 -42.25 1.89
C ARG A 624 -27.24 -41.35 3.11
N TYR A 625 -26.96 -40.05 2.92
CA TYR A 625 -27.04 -39.02 3.95
C TYR A 625 -26.94 -37.62 3.32
N GLU A 626 -27.85 -36.72 3.69
CA GLU A 626 -27.73 -35.28 3.52
C GLU A 626 -27.95 -34.61 4.88
N SER A 627 -27.18 -33.56 5.22
CA SER A 627 -27.36 -32.85 6.51
C SER A 627 -28.71 -32.16 6.61
N PHE A 628 -29.20 -31.59 5.50
CA PHE A 628 -30.53 -31.01 5.36
C PHE A 628 -31.21 -31.50 4.07
N GLY A 629 -30.75 -31.03 2.90
CA GLY A 629 -31.18 -31.54 1.59
C GLY A 629 -31.83 -30.48 0.70
N LEU A 630 -31.13 -29.37 0.43
CA LEU A 630 -31.64 -28.24 -0.37
C LEU A 630 -32.26 -28.64 -1.72
N VAL A 631 -31.76 -29.68 -2.38
CA VAL A 631 -32.31 -30.21 -3.64
C VAL A 631 -33.76 -30.72 -3.54
N LEU A 632 -34.20 -31.13 -2.35
CA LEU A 632 -35.62 -31.47 -2.09
C LEU A 632 -36.48 -30.21 -2.06
N LEU A 633 -35.99 -29.13 -1.45
CA LEU A 633 -36.68 -27.83 -1.43
C LEU A 633 -36.74 -27.19 -2.82
N GLU A 634 -35.68 -27.33 -3.63
CA GLU A 634 -35.70 -26.96 -5.05
C GLU A 634 -36.83 -27.71 -5.79
N ALA A 635 -36.90 -29.04 -5.67
CA ALA A 635 -37.98 -29.82 -6.29
C ALA A 635 -39.38 -29.44 -5.77
N MET A 636 -39.52 -29.16 -4.47
CA MET A 636 -40.77 -28.72 -3.85
C MET A 636 -41.24 -27.37 -4.38
N SER A 637 -40.36 -26.40 -4.63
CA SER A 637 -40.75 -25.10 -5.18
C SER A 637 -41.29 -25.23 -6.61
N PHE A 638 -40.74 -26.13 -7.43
CA PHE A 638 -41.27 -26.48 -8.75
C PHE A 638 -42.51 -27.40 -8.69
N SER A 639 -43.12 -27.57 -7.51
CA SER A 639 -44.31 -28.38 -7.26
C SER A 639 -44.13 -29.85 -7.66
N LYS A 640 -42.95 -30.44 -7.43
CA LYS A 640 -42.64 -31.83 -7.79
C LYS A 640 -42.73 -32.76 -6.59
N PRO A 641 -43.32 -33.97 -6.75
CA PRO A 641 -43.25 -35.00 -5.73
C PRO A 641 -41.82 -35.53 -5.59
N VAL A 642 -41.38 -35.76 -4.36
CA VAL A 642 -40.01 -36.18 -4.05
C VAL A 642 -39.94 -37.64 -3.58
N VAL A 643 -38.90 -38.36 -4.02
CA VAL A 643 -38.52 -39.68 -3.48
C VAL A 643 -37.11 -39.57 -2.90
N ALA A 644 -36.97 -39.86 -1.61
CA ALA A 644 -35.73 -39.71 -0.85
C ALA A 644 -35.54 -40.86 0.16
N CYS A 645 -34.37 -40.97 0.77
CA CYS A 645 -34.15 -41.93 1.85
C CYS A 645 -34.55 -41.36 3.23
N ASP A 646 -35.02 -42.22 4.12
CA ASP A 646 -35.30 -41.90 5.54
C ASP A 646 -34.00 -41.84 6.36
N GLU A 647 -33.16 -40.82 6.09
CA GLU A 647 -31.87 -40.60 6.77
C GLU A 647 -31.40 -39.15 6.61
N GLY A 648 -30.66 -38.64 7.61
CA GLY A 648 -30.22 -37.26 7.66
C GLY A 648 -31.37 -36.27 7.82
N GLY A 649 -31.21 -35.06 7.26
CA GLY A 649 -32.23 -34.02 7.32
C GLY A 649 -33.38 -34.19 6.32
N MET A 650 -33.32 -35.17 5.42
CA MET A 650 -34.39 -35.41 4.44
C MET A 650 -35.71 -35.82 5.11
N SER A 651 -35.63 -36.50 6.25
CA SER A 651 -36.80 -36.86 7.08
C SER A 651 -37.44 -35.65 7.79
N ASP A 652 -36.80 -34.49 7.83
CA ASP A 652 -37.42 -33.23 8.29
C ASP A 652 -38.21 -32.53 7.16
N LEU A 653 -38.00 -32.94 5.89
CA LEU A 653 -38.52 -32.25 4.69
C LEU A 653 -39.62 -33.02 3.93
N VAL A 654 -39.80 -34.32 4.22
CA VAL A 654 -40.72 -35.20 3.48
C VAL A 654 -41.81 -35.74 4.41
N GLU A 655 -42.98 -35.12 4.31
CA GLU A 655 -44.26 -35.54 4.89
C GLU A 655 -45.13 -36.23 3.81
N ASP A 656 -46.31 -35.68 3.51
CA ASP A 656 -47.24 -36.10 2.46
C ASP A 656 -46.97 -35.41 1.09
N ASN A 657 -45.83 -34.73 0.96
CA ASN A 657 -45.26 -34.20 -0.30
C ASN A 657 -44.38 -35.21 -1.06
N GLY A 658 -44.16 -36.42 -0.54
CA GLY A 658 -43.26 -37.39 -1.17
C GLY A 658 -43.30 -38.79 -0.56
N ILE A 659 -42.26 -39.58 -0.84
CA ILE A 659 -42.08 -40.94 -0.32
C ILE A 659 -40.65 -41.08 0.23
N LEU A 660 -40.54 -41.43 1.51
CA LEU A 660 -39.29 -41.86 2.13
C LEU A 660 -39.09 -43.38 2.00
N VAL A 661 -37.88 -43.81 1.64
CA VAL A 661 -37.50 -45.24 1.53
C VAL A 661 -36.31 -45.59 2.44
N PRO A 662 -36.15 -46.85 2.89
CA PRO A 662 -35.00 -47.24 3.70
C PRO A 662 -33.66 -47.08 2.96
N ILE A 663 -32.61 -46.69 3.68
CA ILE A 663 -31.26 -46.58 3.10
C ILE A 663 -30.75 -47.92 2.56
N ASN A 664 -30.15 -47.89 1.38
CA ASN A 664 -29.65 -49.07 0.64
C ASN A 664 -30.73 -50.07 0.16
N ASP A 665 -32.03 -49.73 0.24
CA ASP A 665 -33.10 -50.60 -0.26
C ASP A 665 -33.53 -50.18 -1.69
N SER A 666 -32.83 -50.73 -2.68
CA SER A 666 -33.14 -50.54 -4.10
C SER A 666 -34.53 -51.08 -4.48
N ALA A 667 -35.01 -52.13 -3.83
CA ALA A 667 -36.34 -52.67 -4.06
C ALA A 667 -37.44 -51.70 -3.58
N ALA A 668 -37.28 -51.09 -2.40
CA ALA A 668 -38.18 -50.05 -1.91
C ALA A 668 -38.16 -48.80 -2.81
N LEU A 669 -36.98 -48.37 -3.28
CA LEU A 669 -36.84 -47.26 -4.24
C LEU A 669 -37.58 -47.55 -5.56
N SER A 670 -37.47 -48.77 -6.10
CA SER A 670 -38.16 -49.20 -7.32
C SER A 670 -39.68 -49.24 -7.15
N VAL A 671 -40.17 -49.66 -5.97
CA VAL A 671 -41.60 -49.62 -5.62
C VAL A 671 -42.12 -48.18 -5.51
N ALA A 672 -41.40 -47.30 -4.81
CA ALA A 672 -41.79 -45.90 -4.64
C ALA A 672 -41.85 -45.14 -5.98
N LEU A 673 -40.85 -45.32 -6.84
CA LEU A 673 -40.86 -44.75 -8.20
C LEU A 673 -41.98 -45.35 -9.06
N SER A 674 -42.19 -46.67 -9.03
CA SER A 674 -43.28 -47.31 -9.77
C SER A 674 -44.67 -46.81 -9.36
N GLU A 675 -44.87 -46.53 -8.06
CA GLU A 675 -46.13 -45.98 -7.57
C GLU A 675 -46.38 -44.57 -8.14
N LEU A 676 -45.37 -43.69 -8.09
CA LEU A 676 -45.50 -42.33 -8.61
C LEU A 676 -45.56 -42.27 -10.14
N ILE A 677 -44.88 -43.15 -10.88
CA ILE A 677 -44.99 -43.22 -12.34
C ILE A 677 -46.43 -43.59 -12.74
N GLY A 678 -47.02 -44.58 -12.06
CA GLY A 678 -48.35 -45.10 -12.36
C GLY A 678 -49.54 -44.23 -11.93
N ASP A 679 -49.35 -43.28 -11.00
CA ASP A 679 -50.44 -42.45 -10.44
C ASP A 679 -50.16 -40.94 -10.58
N ALA A 680 -50.71 -40.34 -11.64
CA ALA A 680 -50.57 -38.91 -11.93
C ALA A 680 -51.34 -38.01 -10.95
N ASP A 681 -52.49 -38.45 -10.42
CA ASP A 681 -53.26 -37.70 -9.43
C ASP A 681 -52.47 -37.61 -8.12
N LYS A 682 -51.81 -38.71 -7.71
CA LYS A 682 -50.88 -38.74 -6.57
C LYS A 682 -49.67 -37.83 -6.79
N ARG A 683 -49.05 -37.83 -7.99
CA ARG A 683 -47.96 -36.88 -8.31
C ARG A 683 -48.40 -35.43 -8.13
N GLU A 684 -49.57 -35.07 -8.67
CA GLU A 684 -50.08 -33.70 -8.61
C GLU A 684 -50.48 -33.30 -7.18
N GLN A 685 -51.03 -34.22 -6.38
CA GLN A 685 -51.32 -33.98 -4.95
C GLN A 685 -50.03 -33.74 -4.15
N MET A 686 -49.07 -34.66 -4.23
CA MET A 686 -47.80 -34.59 -3.51
C MET A 686 -46.98 -33.37 -3.92
N GLY A 687 -46.93 -33.06 -5.23
CA GLY A 687 -46.25 -31.89 -5.76
C GLY A 687 -46.82 -30.56 -5.25
N ARG A 688 -48.15 -30.39 -5.26
CA ARG A 688 -48.81 -29.22 -4.65
C ARG A 688 -48.51 -29.10 -3.16
N ARG A 689 -48.58 -30.21 -2.42
CA ARG A 689 -48.28 -30.23 -0.98
C ARG A 689 -46.83 -29.84 -0.68
N GLY A 690 -45.89 -30.23 -1.56
CA GLY A 690 -44.50 -29.78 -1.52
C GLY A 690 -44.38 -28.27 -1.70
N ARG A 691 -45.08 -27.69 -2.69
CA ARG A 691 -45.13 -26.23 -2.93
C ARG A 691 -45.71 -25.48 -1.73
N GLU A 692 -46.83 -25.95 -1.17
CA GLU A 692 -47.46 -25.36 0.02
C GLU A 692 -46.51 -25.35 1.22
N LEU A 693 -45.79 -26.45 1.48
CA LEU A 693 -44.79 -26.54 2.55
C LEU A 693 -43.60 -25.61 2.29
N PHE A 694 -43.13 -25.51 1.04
CA PHE A 694 -42.06 -24.60 0.66
C PHE A 694 -42.43 -23.15 0.95
N GLU A 695 -43.58 -22.69 0.48
CA GLU A 695 -44.09 -21.33 0.70
C GLU A 695 -44.36 -20.99 2.18
N GLN A 696 -44.73 -21.98 3.01
CA GLN A 696 -45.10 -21.75 4.42
C GLN A 696 -43.93 -21.86 5.41
N THR A 697 -42.86 -22.57 5.06
CA THR A 697 -41.82 -22.97 6.03
C THR A 697 -40.39 -22.78 5.54
N TRP A 698 -40.13 -22.97 4.24
CA TRP A 698 -38.78 -23.23 3.71
C TRP A 698 -38.25 -22.15 2.74
N GLN A 699 -39.02 -21.10 2.46
CA GLN A 699 -38.51 -19.89 1.79
C GLN A 699 -37.42 -19.21 2.64
N LEU A 700 -36.51 -18.48 1.96
CA LEU A 700 -35.34 -17.84 2.59
C LEU A 700 -35.73 -16.93 3.75
N ASP A 701 -36.67 -16.00 3.56
CA ASP A 701 -37.15 -15.04 4.57
C ASP A 701 -37.53 -15.74 5.90
N HIS A 702 -38.21 -16.89 5.82
CA HIS A 702 -38.60 -17.68 6.98
C HIS A 702 -37.43 -18.39 7.66
N ALA A 703 -36.39 -18.78 6.92
CA ALA A 703 -35.16 -19.32 7.49
C ALA A 703 -34.25 -18.23 8.08
N VAL A 704 -34.17 -17.08 7.42
CA VAL A 704 -33.42 -15.89 7.85
C VAL A 704 -33.97 -15.36 9.16
N ALA A 705 -35.28 -15.13 9.27
CA ALA A 705 -35.91 -14.65 10.50
C ALA A 705 -35.66 -15.59 11.70
N ARG A 706 -35.71 -16.91 11.50
CA ARG A 706 -35.34 -17.91 12.53
C ARG A 706 -33.85 -17.87 12.90
N THR A 707 -32.99 -17.57 11.92
CA THR A 707 -31.54 -17.49 12.11
C THR A 707 -31.15 -16.19 12.82
N ASP A 708 -31.79 -15.06 12.52
CA ASP A 708 -31.56 -13.81 13.22
C ASP A 708 -32.08 -13.84 14.67
N GLU A 709 -33.29 -14.36 14.92
CA GLU A 709 -33.79 -14.53 16.29
C GLU A 709 -32.79 -15.35 17.13
N LEU A 710 -32.24 -16.43 16.55
CA LEU A 710 -31.18 -17.21 17.19
C LEU A 710 -29.89 -16.40 17.36
N TYR A 711 -29.37 -15.77 16.31
CA TYR A 711 -28.05 -15.11 16.33
C TYR A 711 -28.06 -13.87 17.24
N GLY A 712 -29.14 -13.10 17.26
CA GLY A 712 -29.35 -12.00 18.20
C GLY A 712 -29.43 -12.46 19.66
N LEU A 713 -30.16 -13.55 19.95
CA LEU A 713 -30.20 -14.16 21.29
C LEU A 713 -28.82 -14.67 21.74
N LEU A 714 -28.03 -15.25 20.83
CA LEU A 714 -26.68 -15.72 21.14
C LEU A 714 -25.71 -14.55 21.38
N ALA A 715 -25.77 -13.51 20.55
CA ALA A 715 -25.00 -12.27 20.74
C ALA A 715 -25.29 -11.60 22.08
N ASP A 716 -26.56 -11.40 22.42
CA ASP A 716 -26.99 -10.79 23.70
C ASP A 716 -26.66 -11.67 24.93
N SER A 717 -26.44 -12.97 24.74
CA SER A 717 -26.03 -13.88 25.82
C SER A 717 -24.52 -13.87 26.10
N TRP A 718 -23.71 -13.37 25.17
CA TRP A 718 -22.25 -13.39 25.29
C TRP A 718 -21.72 -12.27 26.20
N THR A 719 -20.54 -12.47 26.77
CA THR A 719 -19.82 -11.43 27.50
C THR A 719 -18.38 -11.40 27.00
N PRO A 720 -18.02 -10.47 26.10
CA PRO A 720 -16.68 -10.34 25.54
C PRO A 720 -15.57 -10.34 26.60
N SER A 721 -14.52 -11.14 26.37
CA SER A 721 -13.34 -11.19 27.24
C SER A 721 -12.07 -11.56 26.46
N GLY A 722 -10.91 -11.47 27.12
CA GLY A 722 -9.61 -11.74 26.48
C GLY A 722 -9.17 -10.63 25.53
N SER A 723 -8.24 -10.97 24.63
CA SER A 723 -7.65 -10.03 23.66
C SER A 723 -7.26 -10.74 22.35
N GLY A 724 -8.01 -11.77 21.96
CA GLY A 724 -7.64 -12.75 20.93
C GLY A 724 -7.28 -14.11 21.53
N ILE A 725 -6.98 -15.08 20.65
CA ILE A 725 -6.63 -16.46 20.98
C ILE A 725 -5.32 -16.52 21.77
N ALA A 726 -5.26 -17.28 22.87
CA ALA A 726 -3.99 -17.59 23.54
C ALA A 726 -3.27 -18.77 22.83
N PRO A 727 -1.95 -18.70 22.59
CA PRO A 727 -1.22 -19.78 21.91
C PRO A 727 -1.29 -21.14 22.61
N ASN A 728 -1.47 -21.17 23.94
CA ASN A 728 -1.65 -22.43 24.68
C ASN A 728 -2.96 -23.13 24.30
N ASP A 729 -4.06 -22.39 24.15
CA ASP A 729 -5.39 -22.95 23.90
C ASP A 729 -5.46 -23.63 22.52
N LEU A 730 -4.80 -23.01 21.53
CA LEU A 730 -4.57 -23.60 20.21
C LEU A 730 -3.59 -24.79 20.28
N ALA A 731 -2.50 -24.68 21.05
CA ALA A 731 -1.56 -25.80 21.22
C ALA A 731 -2.24 -27.03 21.86
N GLU A 732 -3.15 -26.85 22.82
CA GLU A 732 -3.96 -27.93 23.39
C GLU A 732 -4.87 -28.59 22.37
N VAL A 733 -5.47 -27.84 21.43
CA VAL A 733 -6.21 -28.42 20.29
C VAL A 733 -5.28 -29.26 19.40
N LEU A 734 -4.11 -28.73 19.04
CA LEU A 734 -3.17 -29.41 18.14
C LEU A 734 -2.61 -30.71 18.75
N VAL A 735 -2.38 -30.75 20.06
CA VAL A 735 -2.00 -31.98 20.78
C VAL A 735 -3.17 -32.96 20.86
N ALA A 736 -4.38 -32.48 21.22
CA ALA A 736 -5.54 -33.35 21.40
C ALA A 736 -6.06 -33.97 20.09
N ALA A 737 -5.97 -33.24 18.98
CA ALA A 737 -6.23 -33.75 17.63
C ALA A 737 -5.14 -34.70 17.10
N GLY A 738 -4.05 -34.89 17.85
CA GLY A 738 -2.90 -35.71 17.45
C GLY A 738 -2.09 -35.10 16.29
N ALA A 739 -2.22 -33.79 16.03
CA ALA A 739 -1.56 -33.10 14.93
C ALA A 739 -0.06 -32.92 15.18
N LEU A 740 0.33 -32.64 16.43
CA LEU A 740 1.69 -32.33 16.87
C LEU A 740 1.94 -32.83 18.30
N ASN A 741 3.22 -32.89 18.71
CA ASN A 741 3.60 -33.07 20.12
C ASN A 741 3.57 -31.72 20.87
N GLU A 742 3.56 -31.74 22.20
CA GLU A 742 3.44 -30.54 23.06
C GLU A 742 4.42 -29.40 22.70
N SER A 743 5.68 -29.72 22.43
CA SER A 743 6.69 -28.71 22.05
C SER A 743 6.44 -28.08 20.69
N ASP A 744 6.16 -28.91 19.67
CA ASP A 744 5.95 -28.42 18.31
C ASP A 744 4.58 -27.75 18.16
N ALA A 745 3.57 -28.17 18.94
CA ALA A 745 2.24 -27.57 18.98
C ALA A 745 2.27 -26.12 19.47
N LEU A 746 3.07 -25.81 20.51
CA LEU A 746 3.22 -24.44 20.99
C LEU A 746 3.98 -23.55 19.99
N VAL A 747 5.01 -24.10 19.32
CA VAL A 747 5.71 -23.39 18.24
C VAL A 747 4.76 -23.09 17.08
N ALA A 748 4.00 -24.09 16.62
CA ALA A 748 3.00 -23.92 15.57
C ALA A 748 1.94 -22.88 15.97
N ALA A 749 1.39 -22.95 17.18
CA ALA A 749 0.37 -22.02 17.64
C ALA A 749 0.87 -20.57 17.70
N VAL A 750 2.09 -20.33 18.21
CA VAL A 750 2.69 -18.99 18.21
C VAL A 750 2.91 -18.48 16.78
N THR A 751 3.44 -19.30 15.87
CA THR A 751 3.72 -18.90 14.48
C THR A 751 2.45 -18.73 13.62
N LEU A 752 1.38 -19.49 13.88
CA LEU A 752 0.08 -19.30 13.23
C LEU A 752 -0.56 -17.97 13.68
N LEU A 753 -0.58 -17.70 14.98
CA LEU A 753 -1.22 -16.52 15.56
C LEU A 753 -0.44 -15.21 15.38
N ASP A 754 0.81 -15.27 14.91
CA ASP A 754 1.60 -14.11 14.50
C ASP A 754 1.08 -13.57 13.15
N PRO A 755 0.51 -12.35 13.07
CA PRO A 755 0.05 -11.79 11.80
C PRO A 755 1.21 -11.53 10.83
N ASP A 756 2.40 -11.20 11.34
CA ASP A 756 3.59 -10.83 10.56
C ASP A 756 4.43 -12.05 10.10
N CYS A 757 3.95 -13.28 10.37
CA CYS A 757 4.59 -14.52 9.96
C CYS A 757 4.78 -14.60 8.43
N SER A 758 6.05 -14.53 8.01
CA SER A 758 6.43 -14.50 6.60
C SER A 758 6.10 -15.81 5.84
N PRO A 759 5.65 -15.72 4.57
CA PRO A 759 5.30 -16.90 3.77
C PRO A 759 6.49 -17.74 3.26
N VAL A 760 7.72 -17.39 3.61
CA VAL A 760 8.92 -18.12 3.15
C VAL A 760 9.88 -18.29 4.31
N ASP A 761 10.67 -19.37 4.28
CA ASP A 761 11.93 -19.43 5.03
C ASP A 761 12.88 -18.39 4.44
N VAL A 762 12.73 -17.12 4.84
CA VAL A 762 13.51 -16.02 4.28
C VAL A 762 14.99 -16.30 4.48
N ILE A 763 15.39 -16.94 5.59
CA ILE A 763 16.78 -17.33 5.84
C ILE A 763 17.20 -18.53 4.97
N GLY A 764 16.47 -19.63 4.99
CA GLY A 764 16.84 -20.88 4.30
C GLY A 764 16.70 -20.85 2.78
N GLU A 765 15.69 -20.16 2.23
CA GLU A 765 15.58 -19.97 0.78
C GLU A 765 16.55 -18.88 0.30
N LEU A 766 16.87 -17.82 1.08
CA LEU A 766 18.03 -16.96 0.74
C LEU A 766 19.33 -17.77 0.74
N VAL A 767 19.56 -18.65 1.73
CA VAL A 767 20.74 -19.54 1.75
C VAL A 767 20.78 -20.45 0.52
N ARG A 768 19.65 -21.04 0.10
CA ARG A 768 19.57 -21.85 -1.14
C ARG A 768 19.86 -21.01 -2.38
N LEU A 769 19.21 -19.85 -2.53
CA LEU A 769 19.32 -19.01 -3.72
C LEU A 769 20.71 -18.37 -3.86
N LEU A 770 21.34 -17.99 -2.76
CA LEU A 770 22.73 -17.51 -2.71
C LEU A 770 23.74 -18.53 -3.27
N LEU A 771 23.45 -19.84 -3.17
CA LEU A 771 24.28 -20.90 -3.73
C LEU A 771 24.04 -21.12 -5.24
N CYS A 772 22.90 -20.71 -5.78
CA CYS A 772 22.57 -20.84 -7.21
C CYS A 772 23.11 -19.65 -8.03
N GLY A 773 22.90 -18.41 -7.57
CA GLY A 773 23.44 -17.20 -8.21
C GLY A 773 23.05 -17.02 -9.68
N ASP A 774 21.78 -17.28 -10.02
CA ASP A 774 21.26 -17.39 -11.38
C ASP A 774 19.94 -16.62 -11.62
N ALA A 775 19.23 -16.96 -12.69
CA ALA A 775 17.92 -16.38 -13.03
C ALA A 775 16.83 -16.64 -11.98
N LYS A 776 16.89 -17.77 -11.24
CA LYS A 776 15.95 -18.06 -10.14
C LYS A 776 16.27 -17.18 -8.93
N PHE A 777 17.56 -17.06 -8.57
CA PHE A 777 18.02 -16.12 -7.53
C PHE A 777 17.50 -14.71 -7.79
N VAL A 778 17.75 -14.12 -8.98
CA VAL A 778 17.35 -12.73 -9.26
C VAL A 778 15.83 -12.54 -9.18
N ARG A 779 15.03 -13.50 -9.64
CA ARG A 779 13.56 -13.36 -9.63
C ARG A 779 12.96 -13.53 -8.24
N GLN A 780 13.43 -14.51 -7.46
CA GLN A 780 12.88 -14.75 -6.12
C GLN A 780 13.43 -13.76 -5.07
N VAL A 781 14.65 -13.25 -5.21
CA VAL A 781 15.16 -12.24 -4.26
C VAL A 781 14.41 -10.91 -4.36
N TYR A 782 14.01 -10.47 -5.57
CA TYR A 782 13.13 -9.31 -5.74
C TYR A 782 11.73 -9.55 -5.15
N TRP A 783 11.23 -10.78 -5.22
CA TRP A 783 9.94 -11.15 -4.64
C TRP A 783 10.01 -11.15 -3.11
N LEU A 784 11.10 -11.66 -2.54
CA LEU A 784 11.39 -11.60 -1.09
C LEU A 784 11.65 -10.17 -0.59
N SER A 785 12.29 -9.31 -1.38
CA SER A 785 12.55 -7.92 -0.98
C SER A 785 11.35 -6.99 -1.14
N TYR A 786 10.58 -7.13 -2.23
CA TYR A 786 9.59 -6.13 -2.67
C TYR A 786 8.20 -6.72 -3.02
N GLY A 787 7.92 -7.99 -2.71
CA GLY A 787 6.64 -8.65 -3.06
C GLY A 787 6.37 -8.82 -4.56
N ARG A 788 7.35 -8.51 -5.44
CA ARG A 788 7.16 -8.50 -6.90
C ARG A 788 8.31 -9.13 -7.66
N ALA A 789 8.04 -9.53 -8.91
CA ALA A 789 9.10 -9.87 -9.85
C ALA A 789 9.95 -8.62 -10.23
N PRO A 790 11.22 -8.80 -10.61
CA PRO A 790 12.01 -7.76 -11.25
C PRO A 790 11.46 -7.48 -12.66
N SER A 791 11.42 -6.21 -13.04
CA SER A 791 11.21 -5.80 -14.44
C SER A 791 12.35 -6.31 -15.34
N ASP A 792 12.13 -6.37 -16.65
CA ASP A 792 13.14 -6.90 -17.58
C ASP A 792 14.46 -6.14 -17.52
N TRP A 793 14.45 -4.83 -17.25
CA TRP A 793 15.68 -4.04 -17.07
C TRP A 793 16.40 -4.38 -15.76
N GLU A 794 15.69 -4.47 -14.63
CA GLU A 794 16.26 -4.91 -13.36
C GLU A 794 16.86 -6.31 -13.51
N PHE A 795 16.11 -7.22 -14.13
CA PHE A 795 16.52 -8.59 -14.39
C PHE A 795 17.77 -8.66 -15.30
N GLU A 796 17.80 -7.92 -16.42
CA GLU A 796 18.99 -7.85 -17.29
C GLU A 796 20.21 -7.26 -16.56
N VAL A 797 20.04 -6.23 -15.73
CA VAL A 797 21.13 -5.62 -14.96
C VAL A 797 21.73 -6.63 -13.98
N GLN A 798 20.91 -7.28 -13.15
CA GLN A 798 21.41 -8.25 -12.17
C GLN A 798 21.94 -9.53 -12.82
N MET A 799 21.30 -10.03 -13.88
CA MET A 799 21.86 -11.14 -14.67
C MET A 799 23.18 -10.76 -15.34
N SER A 800 23.36 -9.50 -15.75
CA SER A 800 24.63 -9.01 -16.29
C SER A 800 25.71 -8.80 -15.20
N HIS A 801 25.32 -8.60 -13.94
CA HIS A 801 26.23 -8.62 -12.79
C HIS A 801 26.73 -10.04 -12.53
N LEU A 802 25.82 -11.01 -12.39
CA LEU A 802 26.15 -12.43 -12.19
C LEU A 802 26.97 -13.02 -13.34
N ALA A 803 26.60 -12.73 -14.59
CA ALA A 803 27.34 -13.18 -15.79
C ALA A 803 28.77 -12.60 -15.90
N ARG A 804 29.07 -11.50 -15.20
CA ARG A 804 30.43 -10.94 -15.06
C ARG A 804 31.20 -11.49 -13.85
N GLY A 805 30.64 -12.45 -13.12
CA GLY A 805 31.22 -13.02 -11.91
C GLY A 805 30.94 -12.23 -10.63
N GLY A 806 29.99 -11.28 -10.67
CA GLY A 806 29.53 -10.55 -9.49
C GLY A 806 28.82 -11.45 -8.47
N SER A 807 28.79 -11.02 -7.21
CA SER A 807 28.31 -11.84 -6.09
C SER A 807 26.80 -11.68 -5.86
N PRO A 808 26.05 -12.78 -5.64
CA PRO A 808 24.67 -12.73 -5.16
C PRO A 808 24.48 -11.87 -3.89
N LEU A 809 25.46 -11.83 -2.99
CA LEU A 809 25.45 -10.95 -1.81
C LEU A 809 25.49 -9.45 -2.15
N THR A 810 26.15 -9.08 -3.26
CA THR A 810 26.18 -7.69 -3.75
C THR A 810 24.83 -7.25 -4.28
N ILE A 811 24.08 -8.17 -4.90
CA ILE A 811 22.71 -7.90 -5.34
C ILE A 811 21.82 -7.68 -4.11
N LEU A 812 21.82 -8.61 -3.14
CA LEU A 812 21.06 -8.47 -1.89
C LEU A 812 21.31 -7.15 -1.15
N ARG A 813 22.57 -6.75 -0.98
CA ARG A 813 22.93 -5.45 -0.38
C ARG A 813 22.46 -4.24 -1.19
N GLY A 814 22.30 -4.39 -2.51
CA GLY A 814 21.71 -3.35 -3.36
C GLY A 814 20.19 -3.25 -3.25
N LEU A 815 19.50 -4.31 -2.80
CA LEU A 815 18.04 -4.32 -2.62
C LEU A 815 17.63 -3.85 -1.22
N GLY A 816 18.40 -4.22 -0.19
CA GLY A 816 18.20 -3.79 1.21
C GLY A 816 18.78 -2.41 1.55
N ALA A 817 18.94 -1.51 0.56
CA ALA A 817 19.40 -0.15 0.79
C ALA A 817 18.21 0.79 1.12
N PRO A 818 18.32 1.66 2.14
CA PRO A 818 17.22 2.55 2.51
C PRO A 818 16.88 3.52 1.37
N GLY A 819 15.59 3.73 1.14
CA GLY A 819 15.05 4.53 0.02
C GLY A 819 14.41 3.71 -1.11
N VAL A 820 14.51 2.38 -1.09
CA VAL A 820 13.70 1.49 -1.94
C VAL A 820 12.85 0.62 -1.03
N GLY A 821 11.52 0.82 -1.04
CA GLY A 821 10.59 0.26 -0.05
C GLY A 821 10.50 -1.27 -0.09
N GLY A 822 11.37 -1.95 0.65
CA GLY A 822 11.35 -3.39 0.85
C GLY A 822 10.68 -3.77 2.17
N THR A 823 9.58 -4.53 2.09
CA THR A 823 8.67 -4.79 3.22
C THR A 823 9.15 -5.88 4.18
N LEU A 824 10.06 -6.76 3.75
CA LEU A 824 10.47 -7.95 4.52
C LEU A 824 11.96 -8.00 4.94
N ILE A 825 12.80 -7.04 4.50
CA ILE A 825 14.24 -7.02 4.80
C ILE A 825 14.65 -5.63 5.31
N GLY A 826 14.26 -5.33 6.54
CA GLY A 826 14.60 -4.08 7.24
C GLY A 826 16.07 -4.00 7.68
N ALA A 827 16.54 -2.78 8.00
CA ALA A 827 17.92 -2.51 8.42
C ALA A 827 18.25 -3.17 9.77
N GLY A 828 18.93 -4.31 9.72
CA GLY A 828 19.32 -5.10 10.90
C GLY A 828 19.71 -6.55 10.58
N TRP A 829 19.14 -7.11 9.50
CA TRP A 829 19.30 -8.51 9.08
C TRP A 829 20.75 -9.04 9.05
N GLU A 830 21.74 -8.23 8.65
CA GLU A 830 23.15 -8.65 8.62
C GLU A 830 23.71 -9.03 9.99
N ALA A 831 23.20 -8.43 11.08
CA ALA A 831 23.66 -8.71 12.45
C ALA A 831 23.25 -10.11 12.95
N GLU A 832 22.08 -10.60 12.53
CA GLU A 832 21.56 -11.92 12.93
C GLU A 832 21.99 -13.03 11.97
N LEU A 833 22.05 -12.73 10.67
CA LEU A 833 22.46 -13.72 9.67
C LEU A 833 23.93 -14.10 9.75
N VAL A 834 24.86 -13.20 10.12
CA VAL A 834 26.29 -13.55 10.23
C VAL A 834 26.56 -14.65 11.29
N PRO A 835 26.00 -14.59 12.52
CA PRO A 835 26.05 -15.69 13.49
C PRO A 835 25.35 -16.99 13.06
N VAL A 836 24.32 -16.94 12.21
CA VAL A 836 23.62 -18.12 11.68
C VAL A 836 24.40 -18.75 10.52
N TRP A 837 24.80 -17.95 9.53
CA TRP A 837 25.66 -18.34 8.42
C TRP A 837 26.97 -18.97 8.92
N GLY A 838 27.61 -18.34 9.91
CA GLY A 838 28.80 -18.87 10.57
C GLY A 838 28.61 -20.22 11.29
N ARG A 839 27.37 -20.64 11.59
CA ARG A 839 27.03 -21.96 12.16
C ARG A 839 26.56 -22.94 11.09
N VAL A 840 25.64 -22.56 10.22
CA VAL A 840 25.10 -23.41 9.15
C VAL A 840 26.19 -23.80 8.14
N VAL A 841 27.08 -22.87 7.76
CA VAL A 841 28.24 -23.19 6.92
C VAL A 841 29.19 -24.12 7.66
N ARG A 842 29.51 -23.89 8.95
CA ARG A 842 30.36 -24.80 9.73
C ARG A 842 29.76 -26.21 9.80
N GLN A 843 28.47 -26.33 10.11
CA GLN A 843 27.79 -27.62 10.23
C GLN A 843 27.71 -28.34 8.89
N LYS A 844 27.18 -27.72 7.84
CA LYS A 844 27.04 -28.38 6.52
C LYS A 844 28.38 -28.63 5.84
N VAL A 845 29.43 -27.84 6.11
CA VAL A 845 30.80 -28.18 5.67
C VAL A 845 31.35 -29.37 6.45
N VAL A 846 31.16 -29.47 7.76
CA VAL A 846 31.59 -30.65 8.55
C VAL A 846 30.85 -31.92 8.13
N GLU A 847 29.53 -31.83 7.88
CA GLU A 847 28.71 -32.94 7.39
C GLU A 847 29.10 -33.35 5.95
N ALA A 848 29.31 -32.39 5.05
CA ALA A 848 29.75 -32.68 3.67
C ALA A 848 31.19 -33.22 3.60
N LEU A 849 32.10 -32.81 4.50
CA LEU A 849 33.46 -33.34 4.62
C LEU A 849 33.50 -34.77 5.20
N ALA A 850 32.42 -35.25 5.83
CA ALA A 850 32.33 -36.61 6.35
C ALA A 850 31.90 -37.65 5.29
N ALA A 851 31.35 -37.21 4.15
CA ALA A 851 30.82 -38.07 3.08
C ALA A 851 31.86 -38.30 1.96
N PRO A 852 32.36 -39.54 1.74
CA PRO A 852 33.42 -39.82 0.76
C PRO A 852 33.06 -39.42 -0.68
N GLU A 853 31.83 -39.67 -1.10
CA GLU A 853 31.28 -39.39 -2.42
C GLU A 853 31.35 -37.92 -2.85
N ASN A 854 31.43 -36.96 -1.91
CA ASN A 854 31.44 -35.53 -2.22
C ASN A 854 32.82 -34.95 -2.56
N GLN A 855 33.92 -35.68 -2.34
CA GLN A 855 35.28 -35.14 -2.52
C GLN A 855 35.55 -34.61 -3.95
N ALA A 856 35.14 -35.35 -4.99
CA ALA A 856 35.40 -34.97 -6.38
C ALA A 856 34.58 -33.74 -6.85
N PHE A 857 33.39 -33.51 -6.27
CA PHE A 857 32.60 -32.32 -6.53
C PHE A 857 33.21 -31.09 -5.83
N LEU A 858 33.63 -31.26 -4.57
CA LEU A 858 34.34 -30.22 -3.81
C LEU A 858 35.65 -29.81 -4.49
N GLU A 859 36.44 -30.73 -5.06
CA GLU A 859 37.65 -30.38 -5.82
C GLU A 859 37.36 -29.45 -7.01
N GLN A 860 36.23 -29.62 -7.72
CA GLN A 860 35.84 -28.69 -8.79
C GLN A 860 35.35 -27.34 -8.25
N SER A 861 34.45 -27.35 -7.26
CA SER A 861 33.86 -26.12 -6.70
C SER A 861 34.89 -25.25 -5.98
N PHE A 862 35.81 -25.83 -5.21
CA PHE A 862 36.85 -25.10 -4.49
C PHE A 862 37.85 -24.44 -5.46
N ASN A 863 38.20 -25.12 -6.56
CA ASN A 863 38.99 -24.54 -7.65
C ASN A 863 38.25 -23.40 -8.38
N ALA A 864 36.92 -23.46 -8.49
CA ALA A 864 36.12 -22.36 -9.06
C ALA A 864 36.05 -21.13 -8.15
N ILE A 865 36.00 -21.33 -6.82
CA ILE A 865 36.04 -20.26 -5.81
C ILE A 865 37.41 -19.58 -5.78
N LEU A 866 38.50 -20.35 -5.72
CA LEU A 866 39.87 -19.81 -5.72
C LEU A 866 40.16 -18.95 -6.97
N ARG A 867 39.68 -19.37 -8.15
CA ARG A 867 39.82 -18.62 -9.41
C ARG A 867 39.02 -17.31 -9.47
N ARG A 868 38.15 -17.03 -8.51
CA ARG A 868 37.34 -15.79 -8.44
C ARG A 868 37.82 -14.78 -7.39
N GLY A 869 38.94 -15.06 -6.70
CA GLY A 869 39.62 -14.07 -5.87
C GLY A 869 38.96 -13.81 -4.52
N VAL A 870 38.84 -14.85 -3.68
CA VAL A 870 38.60 -14.65 -2.24
C VAL A 870 39.87 -14.10 -1.60
N GLY A 871 39.75 -13.02 -0.83
CA GLY A 871 40.87 -12.26 -0.26
C GLY A 871 41.38 -12.79 1.09
N PRO A 872 41.92 -11.92 1.97
CA PRO A 872 42.68 -12.31 3.16
C PRO A 872 41.88 -13.10 4.21
N GLU A 873 40.54 -13.09 4.14
CA GLU A 873 39.65 -13.96 4.91
C GLU A 873 40.00 -15.46 4.78
N LEU A 874 40.54 -15.88 3.62
CA LEU A 874 40.99 -17.25 3.39
C LEU A 874 42.33 -17.55 4.09
N GLU A 875 43.23 -16.56 4.23
CA GLU A 875 44.47 -16.74 5.00
C GLU A 875 44.17 -16.90 6.50
N ASP A 876 43.21 -16.14 7.01
CA ASP A 876 42.78 -16.24 8.41
C ASP A 876 42.12 -17.60 8.70
N PHE A 877 41.27 -18.09 7.78
CA PHE A 877 40.73 -19.46 7.83
C PHE A 877 41.83 -20.53 7.80
N LEU A 878 42.84 -20.39 6.94
CA LEU A 878 43.99 -21.32 6.88
C LEU A 878 44.90 -21.22 8.13
N GLY A 879 44.91 -20.09 8.83
CA GLY A 879 45.59 -19.89 10.10
C GLY A 879 44.91 -20.62 11.27
N GLN A 880 43.59 -20.76 11.25
CA GLN A 880 42.78 -21.35 12.33
C GLN A 880 42.72 -22.90 12.29
N LEU A 881 43.32 -23.57 11.30
CA LEU A 881 43.33 -25.03 11.17
C LEU A 881 44.35 -25.72 12.12
N GLU A 882 43.96 -25.92 13.38
CA GLU A 882 44.70 -26.73 14.35
C GLU A 882 44.73 -28.22 13.97
N GLY A 883 45.72 -28.62 13.18
CA GLY A 883 45.94 -30.03 12.85
C GLY A 883 47.00 -30.21 11.77
N GLY A 884 48.24 -30.51 12.17
CA GLY A 884 49.40 -30.53 11.26
C GLY A 884 49.20 -31.37 9.99
N ARG A 885 48.53 -32.52 10.09
CA ARG A 885 48.25 -33.40 8.94
C ARG A 885 47.27 -32.78 7.93
N THR A 886 46.25 -32.05 8.39
CA THR A 886 45.27 -31.39 7.51
C THR A 886 45.94 -30.23 6.77
N ARG A 887 46.72 -29.41 7.50
CA ARG A 887 47.46 -28.28 6.92
C ARG A 887 48.52 -28.73 5.91
N GLU A 888 49.29 -29.79 6.21
CA GLU A 888 50.25 -30.36 5.25
C GLU A 888 49.57 -30.96 4.00
N HIS A 889 48.37 -31.52 4.13
CA HIS A 889 47.62 -32.08 2.99
C HIS A 889 47.12 -30.98 2.04
N VAL A 890 46.54 -29.91 2.58
CA VAL A 890 46.08 -28.75 1.79
C VAL A 890 47.26 -28.03 1.12
N ILE A 891 48.36 -27.80 1.85
CA ILE A 891 49.56 -27.17 1.27
C ILE A 891 50.18 -28.04 0.17
N ARG A 892 50.16 -29.37 0.29
CA ARG A 892 50.62 -30.28 -0.77
C ARG A 892 49.76 -30.23 -2.03
N GLN A 893 48.44 -30.09 -1.91
CA GLN A 893 47.56 -29.94 -3.08
C GLN A 893 47.79 -28.59 -3.77
N LEU A 894 47.91 -27.51 -3.01
CA LEU A 894 48.23 -26.18 -3.58
C LEU A 894 49.57 -26.19 -4.32
N ALA A 895 50.61 -26.78 -3.73
CA ALA A 895 51.94 -26.90 -4.34
C ALA A 895 52.02 -27.75 -5.63
N LEU A 896 50.97 -28.51 -5.97
CA LEU A 896 50.86 -29.27 -7.22
C LEU A 896 50.20 -28.47 -8.37
N SER A 897 49.78 -27.24 -8.11
CA SER A 897 49.08 -26.39 -9.09
C SER A 897 49.98 -25.36 -9.81
N ASP A 898 51.13 -25.01 -9.22
CA ASP A 898 52.02 -23.94 -9.71
C ASP A 898 52.91 -24.29 -10.92
N GLU A 899 53.17 -25.57 -11.22
CA GLU A 899 54.07 -25.95 -12.33
C GLU A 899 53.49 -25.67 -13.74
N ALA A 900 52.22 -25.25 -13.84
CA ALA A 900 51.52 -25.07 -15.12
C ALA A 900 51.54 -23.63 -15.68
N ALA A 901 51.92 -22.62 -14.91
CA ALA A 901 51.62 -21.21 -15.21
C ALA A 901 52.81 -20.32 -15.64
N ALA A 902 54.00 -20.91 -15.87
CA ALA A 902 55.25 -20.14 -16.02
C ALA A 902 55.93 -20.27 -17.41
N LYS A 903 55.39 -19.60 -18.45
CA LYS A 903 56.15 -19.16 -19.64
C LYS A 903 55.42 -18.14 -20.55
N GLU A 904 56.23 -17.26 -21.14
CA GLU A 904 55.96 -16.42 -22.34
C GLU A 904 54.94 -15.26 -22.21
N THR A 905 55.43 -14.15 -21.64
CA THR A 905 55.13 -12.76 -22.03
C THR A 905 55.66 -12.43 -23.46
N PRO A 906 55.31 -11.30 -24.13
CA PRO A 906 54.83 -10.01 -23.56
C PRO A 906 53.64 -9.33 -24.29
N MET A 907 53.26 -8.13 -23.83
CA MET A 907 52.63 -7.11 -24.70
C MET A 907 53.57 -6.75 -25.86
N ASP A 908 53.05 -6.28 -27.01
CA ASP A 908 53.38 -4.94 -27.55
C ASP A 908 52.47 -4.54 -28.76
N TRP A 909 52.49 -3.26 -29.15
CA TRP A 909 51.89 -2.59 -30.34
C TRP A 909 50.36 -2.49 -30.53
N LEU A 910 49.86 -1.26 -30.32
CA LEU A 910 48.97 -0.60 -31.28
C LEU A 910 49.81 -0.15 -32.49
N ASP A 911 49.46 -0.54 -33.73
CA ASP A 911 49.81 0.29 -34.91
C ASP A 911 49.04 -0.06 -36.20
N GLU A 912 49.14 0.84 -37.18
CA GLU A 912 48.76 0.77 -38.60
C GLU A 912 47.28 0.47 -39.01
N LEU A 913 46.55 1.56 -39.29
CA LEU A 913 45.32 1.57 -40.11
C LEU A 913 45.64 1.87 -41.60
N ALA A 914 45.57 0.90 -42.52
CA ALA A 914 45.57 1.15 -43.97
C ALA A 914 44.91 0.01 -44.81
N PRO A 915 44.08 0.28 -45.84
CA PRO A 915 43.38 -0.77 -46.61
C PRO A 915 43.64 -0.81 -48.14
N THR A 916 44.33 -1.85 -48.64
CA THR A 916 44.44 -2.26 -50.07
C THR A 916 44.90 -3.74 -50.17
N SER A 917 44.68 -4.55 -51.23
CA SER A 917 43.66 -4.54 -52.31
C SER A 917 43.66 -5.88 -53.09
N ALA A 918 42.49 -6.53 -53.20
CA ALA A 918 42.03 -7.54 -54.19
C ALA A 918 43.00 -8.54 -54.89
N SER A 919 42.72 -9.85 -54.73
CA SER A 919 42.60 -10.84 -55.82
C SER A 919 41.80 -12.08 -55.37
N SER A 920 41.30 -12.90 -56.31
CA SER A 920 40.32 -14.01 -56.10
C SER A 920 40.64 -15.21 -57.02
N PRO A 921 39.96 -16.38 -56.94
CA PRO A 921 38.85 -16.83 -56.07
C PRO A 921 39.34 -17.96 -55.11
N SER A 922 38.61 -18.96 -54.58
CA SER A 922 37.25 -19.57 -54.75
C SER A 922 37.01 -20.52 -53.55
N ASP A 923 35.81 -20.87 -53.05
CA ASP A 923 34.42 -20.49 -53.41
C ASP A 923 33.48 -20.64 -52.17
N GLN A 924 32.22 -21.06 -52.36
CA GLN A 924 31.13 -21.18 -51.37
C GLN A 924 31.27 -22.41 -50.41
N ARG A 925 30.62 -22.49 -49.23
CA ARG A 925 29.29 -21.97 -48.82
C ARG A 925 29.20 -21.45 -47.36
N SER A 926 28.23 -20.54 -47.16
CA SER A 926 27.48 -20.23 -45.93
C SER A 926 28.25 -19.90 -44.63
N GLY A 927 28.50 -18.60 -44.42
CA GLY A 927 28.72 -17.97 -43.12
C GLY A 927 27.71 -16.82 -42.86
N PRO A 928 27.73 -16.16 -41.69
CA PRO A 928 26.74 -15.16 -41.29
C PRO A 928 26.82 -13.82 -42.05
N ASP A 929 25.69 -13.11 -42.09
CA ASP A 929 25.45 -11.88 -42.88
C ASP A 929 26.34 -10.67 -42.46
N PRO A 930 27.12 -10.08 -43.39
CA PRO A 930 27.92 -8.87 -43.15
C PRO A 930 27.13 -7.62 -42.71
N SER A 931 25.82 -7.53 -42.99
CA SER A 931 25.00 -6.35 -42.67
C SER A 931 25.07 -5.95 -41.19
N ARG A 932 25.15 -6.94 -40.29
CA ARG A 932 25.12 -6.76 -38.84
C ARG A 932 26.38 -6.10 -38.27
N LEU A 933 27.54 -6.28 -38.91
CA LEU A 933 28.79 -5.65 -38.46
C LEU A 933 28.80 -4.14 -38.78
N ALA A 934 28.35 -3.77 -39.99
CA ALA A 934 28.21 -2.37 -40.40
C ALA A 934 27.21 -1.60 -39.52
N ILE A 935 26.12 -2.26 -39.07
CA ILE A 935 25.15 -1.67 -38.14
C ILE A 935 25.76 -1.45 -36.75
N ARG A 936 26.53 -2.40 -36.21
CA ARG A 936 27.22 -2.23 -34.91
C ARG A 936 28.26 -1.10 -34.95
N ALA A 937 29.08 -1.03 -36.01
CA ALA A 937 30.05 0.06 -36.18
C ALA A 937 29.37 1.44 -36.29
N ARG A 938 28.27 1.55 -37.06
CA ARG A 938 27.48 2.78 -37.17
C ARG A 938 26.78 3.17 -35.85
N ARG A 939 26.31 2.20 -35.05
CA ARG A 939 25.77 2.48 -33.71
C ARG A 939 26.85 3.00 -32.76
N ALA A 940 28.03 2.38 -32.71
CA ALA A 940 29.14 2.85 -31.86
C ALA A 940 29.59 4.27 -32.23
N ALA A 941 29.80 4.55 -33.51
CA ALA A 941 30.12 5.90 -34.00
C ALA A 941 28.97 6.91 -33.76
N GLY A 942 27.72 6.45 -33.81
CA GLY A 942 26.53 7.26 -33.52
C GLY A 942 26.28 7.54 -32.03
N SER A 943 26.81 6.71 -31.13
CA SER A 943 26.85 6.98 -29.69
C SER A 943 28.00 7.92 -29.34
N LEU A 944 29.20 7.72 -29.89
CA LEU A 944 30.32 8.65 -29.70
C LEU A 944 30.04 10.03 -30.30
N ARG A 945 29.34 10.12 -31.44
CA ARG A 945 28.82 11.41 -31.94
C ARG A 945 27.70 11.99 -31.08
N ARG A 946 26.91 11.17 -30.36
CA ARG A 946 25.93 11.70 -29.40
C ARG A 946 26.65 12.32 -28.22
N VAL A 947 27.52 11.59 -27.54
CA VAL A 947 28.33 12.11 -26.42
C VAL A 947 29.14 13.35 -26.83
N ALA A 948 29.78 13.35 -28.00
CA ALA A 948 30.51 14.52 -28.49
C ALA A 948 29.60 15.72 -28.84
N ASN A 949 28.38 15.47 -29.35
CA ASN A 949 27.39 16.52 -29.59
C ASN A 949 26.72 16.98 -28.29
N GLU A 950 26.55 16.11 -27.29
CA GLU A 950 25.99 16.41 -25.97
C GLU A 950 26.98 17.28 -25.19
N VAL A 951 28.26 16.89 -25.12
CA VAL A 951 29.37 17.73 -24.59
C VAL A 951 29.49 19.05 -25.36
N SER A 952 29.35 19.04 -26.69
CA SER A 952 29.36 20.27 -27.50
C SER A 952 28.11 21.13 -27.28
N SER A 953 26.94 20.54 -27.02
CA SER A 953 25.70 21.25 -26.67
C SER A 953 25.74 21.81 -25.25
N GLN A 954 26.44 21.15 -24.34
CA GLN A 954 26.68 21.58 -22.98
C GLN A 954 27.66 22.76 -22.98
N ALA A 955 28.78 22.66 -23.69
CA ALA A 955 29.68 23.80 -23.95
C ALA A 955 28.99 24.97 -24.70
N SER A 956 28.02 24.67 -25.58
CA SER A 956 27.22 25.70 -26.27
C SER A 956 26.21 26.37 -25.34
N ARG A 957 25.56 25.61 -24.44
CA ARG A 957 24.68 26.13 -23.38
C ARG A 957 25.47 26.96 -22.36
N GLU A 958 26.66 26.51 -21.97
CA GLU A 958 27.58 27.25 -21.10
C GLU A 958 28.04 28.56 -21.75
N HIS A 959 28.36 28.53 -23.04
CA HIS A 959 28.69 29.74 -23.80
C HIS A 959 27.49 30.67 -23.99
N GLU A 960 26.29 30.14 -24.22
CA GLU A 960 25.04 30.91 -24.30
C GLU A 960 24.66 31.53 -22.94
N LEU A 961 24.88 30.79 -21.84
CA LEU A 961 24.68 31.27 -20.47
C LEU A 961 25.67 32.38 -20.13
N ALA A 962 26.96 32.22 -20.48
CA ALA A 962 27.98 33.25 -20.35
C ALA A 962 27.62 34.52 -21.15
N GLN A 963 27.24 34.38 -22.43
CA GLN A 963 26.76 35.52 -23.24
C GLN A 963 25.48 36.15 -22.67
N ARG A 964 24.63 35.41 -21.95
CA ARG A 964 23.41 35.92 -21.31
C ARG A 964 23.75 36.67 -20.02
N LEU A 965 24.73 36.19 -19.25
CA LEU A 965 25.30 36.87 -18.08
C LEU A 965 26.04 38.17 -18.48
N ASP A 966 26.87 38.16 -19.52
CA ASP A 966 27.52 39.36 -20.07
C ASP A 966 26.50 40.45 -20.47
N ARG A 967 25.36 40.04 -21.04
CA ARG A 967 24.26 40.95 -21.39
C ARG A 967 23.57 41.52 -20.14
N ILE A 968 23.34 40.70 -19.12
CA ILE A 968 22.76 41.15 -17.84
C ILE A 968 23.73 42.10 -17.13
N GLU A 969 25.03 41.81 -17.08
CA GLU A 969 26.04 42.73 -16.57
C GLU A 969 26.09 44.04 -17.35
N ALA A 970 26.02 44.00 -18.69
CA ALA A 970 25.99 45.22 -19.50
C ALA A 970 24.73 46.08 -19.24
N GLN A 971 23.59 45.45 -18.94
CA GLN A 971 22.37 46.15 -18.52
C GLN A 971 22.49 46.73 -17.11
N LEU A 972 23.01 45.98 -16.14
CA LEU A 972 23.24 46.48 -14.77
C LEU A 972 24.25 47.64 -14.75
N ARG A 973 25.33 47.55 -15.53
CA ARG A 973 26.32 48.61 -15.71
C ARG A 973 25.75 49.86 -16.39
N SER A 974 24.71 49.75 -17.23
CA SER A 974 24.05 50.92 -17.84
C SER A 974 23.02 51.58 -16.91
N ILE A 975 22.26 50.78 -16.15
CA ILE A 975 21.33 51.26 -15.10
C ILE A 975 22.09 52.05 -14.02
N ALA A 976 23.30 51.60 -13.65
CA ALA A 976 24.18 52.28 -12.68
C ALA A 976 24.67 53.68 -13.11
N HIS A 977 24.34 54.15 -14.33
CA HIS A 977 24.74 55.46 -14.86
C HIS A 977 23.56 56.39 -15.20
N SER A 978 22.32 56.07 -14.78
CA SER A 978 21.13 56.89 -15.10
C SER A 978 20.40 57.42 -13.85
N ASP A 979 20.61 58.70 -13.54
CA ASP A 979 19.88 59.44 -12.50
C ASP A 979 18.40 59.71 -12.89
N SER A 980 17.55 58.69 -12.82
CA SER A 980 16.10 58.84 -13.03
C SER A 980 15.26 57.85 -12.22
N GLY A 981 14.00 58.19 -11.95
CA GLY A 981 13.14 57.54 -10.95
C GLY A 981 12.84 56.04 -11.15
N GLN A 982 13.15 55.46 -12.31
CA GLN A 982 13.08 54.00 -12.50
C GLN A 982 14.07 53.23 -11.61
N ALA A 983 15.14 53.90 -11.14
CA ALA A 983 16.15 53.33 -10.26
C ALA A 983 15.64 52.99 -8.84
N GLN A 984 14.44 53.41 -8.42
CA GLN A 984 13.85 52.97 -7.15
C GLN A 984 13.07 51.67 -7.28
N THR A 985 12.26 51.49 -8.33
CA THR A 985 11.52 50.23 -8.57
C THR A 985 12.49 49.07 -8.81
N ALA A 986 13.51 49.30 -9.65
CA ALA A 986 14.57 48.31 -9.90
C ALA A 986 15.41 47.98 -8.64
N ARG A 987 15.42 48.86 -7.62
CA ARG A 987 16.09 48.60 -6.34
C ARG A 987 15.29 47.63 -5.48
N ALA A 988 13.97 47.83 -5.40
CA ALA A 988 13.07 46.89 -4.70
C ALA A 988 13.02 45.52 -5.39
N GLU A 989 13.13 45.47 -6.72
CA GLU A 989 13.27 44.21 -7.46
C GLU A 989 14.65 43.55 -7.23
N ALA A 990 15.73 44.31 -7.12
CA ALA A 990 17.05 43.80 -6.76
C ALA A 990 17.12 43.32 -5.28
N GLU A 991 16.42 44.00 -4.37
CA GLU A 991 16.29 43.60 -2.96
C GLU A 991 15.46 42.32 -2.81
N LYS A 992 14.42 42.11 -3.64
CA LYS A 992 13.77 40.78 -3.77
C LYS A 992 14.70 39.74 -4.40
N GLY A 993 15.51 40.12 -5.38
CA GLY A 993 16.50 39.25 -6.02
C GLY A 993 17.65 38.83 -5.09
N ALA A 994 17.93 39.58 -4.03
CA ALA A 994 19.04 39.35 -3.09
C ALA A 994 18.97 37.95 -2.44
N LEU A 995 17.76 37.45 -2.15
CA LEU A 995 17.53 36.09 -1.62
C LEU A 995 18.03 34.96 -2.54
N SER A 996 18.31 35.24 -3.82
CA SER A 996 18.93 34.29 -4.75
C SER A 996 20.47 34.42 -4.86
N VAL A 997 21.07 35.45 -4.26
CA VAL A 997 22.51 35.75 -4.37
C VAL A 997 23.35 34.91 -3.40
N ASP A 998 22.79 34.52 -2.25
CA ASP A 998 23.53 33.83 -1.18
C ASP A 998 23.97 32.42 -1.60
N ASN A 999 23.06 31.61 -2.17
CA ASN A 999 23.39 30.33 -2.80
C ASN A 999 24.37 30.48 -3.98
N LEU A 1000 24.29 31.62 -4.68
CA LEU A 1000 25.15 31.91 -5.82
C LEU A 1000 26.61 32.11 -5.39
N ALA A 1001 26.90 32.49 -4.13
CA ALA A 1001 28.26 32.61 -3.62
C ALA A 1001 28.99 31.25 -3.54
N ILE A 1002 28.33 30.23 -2.98
CA ILE A 1002 28.87 28.86 -2.87
C ILE A 1002 29.02 28.25 -4.28
N GLN A 1003 28.04 28.44 -5.16
CA GLN A 1003 28.12 28.00 -6.55
C GLN A 1003 29.24 28.72 -7.34
N ARG A 1004 29.46 30.02 -7.12
CA ARG A 1004 30.58 30.77 -7.70
C ARG A 1004 31.94 30.23 -7.22
N LEU A 1005 32.06 29.86 -5.94
CA LEU A 1005 33.30 29.27 -5.39
C LEU A 1005 33.59 27.92 -6.06
N ALA A 1006 32.59 27.03 -6.08
CA ALA A 1006 32.69 25.72 -6.73
C ALA A 1006 33.03 25.84 -8.23
N ALA A 1007 32.31 26.68 -8.98
CA ALA A 1007 32.53 26.87 -10.42
C ALA A 1007 33.93 27.43 -10.74
N ARG A 1008 34.41 28.43 -9.97
CA ARG A 1008 35.78 28.95 -10.12
C ARG A 1008 36.83 27.86 -9.84
N ARG A 1009 36.63 27.06 -8.80
CA ARG A 1009 37.59 26.02 -8.43
C ARG A 1009 37.62 24.84 -9.41
N ILE A 1010 36.47 24.48 -9.98
CA ILE A 1010 36.37 23.54 -11.11
C ILE A 1010 37.16 24.08 -12.30
N ASP A 1011 36.98 25.35 -12.68
CA ASP A 1011 37.68 25.98 -13.81
C ASP A 1011 39.21 26.08 -13.59
N GLU A 1012 39.67 26.42 -12.38
CA GLU A 1012 41.09 26.43 -12.02
C GLU A 1012 41.73 25.02 -12.03
N LEU A 1013 41.10 24.02 -11.41
CA LEU A 1013 41.64 22.67 -11.33
C LEU A 1013 41.62 21.96 -12.69
N THR A 1014 40.60 22.22 -13.51
CA THR A 1014 40.54 21.72 -14.90
C THR A 1014 41.69 22.25 -15.76
N LYS A 1015 42.11 23.51 -15.52
CA LYS A 1015 43.29 24.11 -16.18
C LYS A 1015 44.63 23.57 -15.70
N GLN A 1016 44.68 22.88 -14.55
CA GLN A 1016 45.92 22.35 -13.96
C GLN A 1016 46.13 20.84 -14.14
N GLN A 1017 45.15 20.12 -14.70
CA GLN A 1017 45.21 18.67 -14.97
C GLN A 1017 45.58 17.78 -13.75
N HIS A 1018 45.19 18.19 -12.54
CA HIS A 1018 45.40 17.37 -11.34
C HIS A 1018 44.47 16.15 -11.26
N SER A 1019 44.96 15.05 -10.68
CA SER A 1019 44.30 13.73 -10.62
C SER A 1019 43.10 13.62 -9.66
N GLY A 1020 42.66 14.71 -9.04
CA GLY A 1020 41.58 14.73 -8.03
C GLY A 1020 40.15 14.53 -8.56
N PHE A 1021 39.97 14.40 -9.88
CA PHE A 1021 38.66 14.45 -10.55
C PHE A 1021 37.62 13.45 -10.01
N GLY A 1022 38.06 12.26 -9.55
CA GLY A 1022 37.18 11.24 -8.96
C GLY A 1022 36.74 11.52 -7.52
N ASN A 1023 37.47 12.36 -6.78
CA ASN A 1023 36.99 12.88 -5.49
C ASN A 1023 36.02 14.03 -5.72
N LEU A 1024 36.27 14.86 -6.74
CA LEU A 1024 35.42 16.00 -7.08
C LEU A 1024 33.99 15.59 -7.48
N THR A 1025 33.80 14.45 -8.15
CA THR A 1025 32.46 13.91 -8.44
C THR A 1025 31.74 13.37 -7.21
N LYS A 1026 32.44 12.71 -6.28
CA LYS A 1026 31.85 12.31 -4.99
C LYS A 1026 31.54 13.51 -4.09
N TRP A 1027 32.34 14.57 -4.18
CA TRP A 1027 32.12 15.83 -3.50
C TRP A 1027 30.91 16.59 -4.05
N LEU A 1028 30.72 16.60 -5.38
CA LEU A 1028 29.49 17.09 -6.01
C LEU A 1028 28.27 16.27 -5.58
N ASP A 1029 28.36 14.95 -5.49
CA ASP A 1029 27.27 14.10 -4.96
C ASP A 1029 26.97 14.42 -3.48
N LEU A 1030 27.99 14.60 -2.64
CA LEU A 1030 27.83 14.96 -1.23
C LEU A 1030 27.20 16.35 -1.04
N LEU A 1031 27.62 17.34 -1.84
CA LEU A 1031 27.03 18.67 -1.85
C LEU A 1031 25.64 18.69 -2.47
N SER A 1032 25.36 17.89 -3.50
CA SER A 1032 24.00 17.72 -4.04
C SER A 1032 23.07 17.14 -2.98
N ARG A 1033 23.51 16.12 -2.21
CA ARG A 1033 22.72 15.59 -1.09
C ARG A 1033 22.45 16.61 0.00
N LYS A 1034 23.44 17.44 0.39
CA LYS A 1034 23.17 18.54 1.35
C LYS A 1034 22.34 19.66 0.72
N GLN A 1035 22.49 19.94 -0.58
CA GLN A 1035 21.64 20.88 -1.29
C GLN A 1035 20.20 20.35 -1.40
N GLU A 1036 19.99 19.05 -1.57
CA GLU A 1036 18.67 18.40 -1.55
C GLU A 1036 18.07 18.41 -0.14
N ALA A 1037 18.85 18.07 0.89
CA ALA A 1037 18.42 18.20 2.29
C ALA A 1037 18.04 19.65 2.62
N MET A 1038 18.90 20.63 2.33
CA MET A 1038 18.62 22.06 2.53
C MET A 1038 17.52 22.60 1.59
N ALA A 1039 17.24 21.95 0.46
CA ALA A 1039 16.12 22.30 -0.43
C ALA A 1039 14.80 21.65 0.00
N MET A 1040 14.83 20.52 0.71
CA MET A 1040 13.69 20.00 1.47
C MET A 1040 13.40 20.94 2.64
N ASP A 1041 14.44 21.31 3.41
CA ASP A 1041 14.41 22.29 4.51
C ASP A 1041 14.00 23.72 4.08
N LEU A 1042 14.02 24.03 2.78
CA LEU A 1042 13.54 25.28 2.17
C LEU A 1042 12.18 25.14 1.44
N ARG A 1043 11.74 23.92 1.14
CA ARG A 1043 10.39 23.62 0.63
C ARG A 1043 9.41 23.45 1.77
N GLU A 1044 9.85 22.89 2.89
CA GLU A 1044 9.15 22.97 4.16
C GLU A 1044 9.26 24.39 4.72
N ARG A 1045 8.21 25.19 4.51
CA ARG A 1045 8.00 26.47 5.20
C ARG A 1045 7.61 26.26 6.67
N LEU A 1046 8.42 25.49 7.40
CA LEU A 1046 8.35 25.45 8.85
C LEU A 1046 8.58 26.88 9.37
N PRO A 1047 7.74 27.37 10.28
CA PRO A 1047 7.84 28.74 10.77
C PRO A 1047 9.15 28.96 11.56
N ALA A 1048 9.43 30.21 11.89
CA ALA A 1048 10.34 30.50 13.00
C ALA A 1048 9.94 29.66 14.23
N GLY A 1049 10.93 29.19 14.99
CA GLY A 1049 10.72 28.25 16.11
C GLY A 1049 9.63 28.70 17.10
N PRO A 1050 9.06 27.75 17.88
CA PRO A 1050 7.86 27.97 18.68
C PRO A 1050 7.96 29.27 19.50
N PRO A 1051 6.89 30.09 19.58
CA PRO A 1051 6.96 31.48 20.01
C PRO A 1051 7.78 31.65 21.29
N LEU A 1052 8.57 32.73 21.40
CA LEU A 1052 9.52 32.94 22.50
C LEU A 1052 8.93 32.73 23.91
N GLU A 1053 7.65 33.06 24.06
CA GLU A 1053 6.86 32.91 25.29
C GLU A 1053 6.65 31.43 25.70
N SER A 1054 6.63 30.52 24.72
CA SER A 1054 6.48 29.06 24.87
C SER A 1054 7.79 28.30 25.02
N LEU A 1055 8.95 28.92 24.73
CA LEU A 1055 10.26 28.34 25.03
C LEU A 1055 10.46 28.26 26.56
N PRO A 1056 11.15 27.22 27.10
CA PRO A 1056 11.37 27.06 28.53
C PRO A 1056 11.98 28.29 29.22
N GLU A 1057 11.56 28.56 30.46
CA GLU A 1057 12.13 29.65 31.27
C GLU A 1057 13.62 29.40 31.57
N PRO A 1058 14.51 30.38 31.33
CA PRO A 1058 15.93 30.28 31.64
C PRO A 1058 16.21 30.01 33.12
N GLN A 1059 17.15 29.09 33.38
CA GLN A 1059 17.57 28.72 34.74
C GLN A 1059 18.98 29.23 35.01
N VAL A 1060 19.12 30.16 35.95
CA VAL A 1060 20.43 30.64 36.40
C VAL A 1060 20.94 29.70 37.49
N LEU A 1061 22.03 28.98 37.21
CA LEU A 1061 22.67 28.04 38.13
C LEU A 1061 23.74 28.71 39.00
N LEU A 1062 24.25 29.86 38.56
CA LEU A 1062 25.25 30.67 39.25
C LEU A 1062 24.84 31.08 40.67
N GLU A 1063 25.65 30.71 41.67
CA GLU A 1063 25.43 31.08 43.07
C GLU A 1063 25.56 32.60 43.28
N GLY A 1064 24.46 33.24 43.69
CA GLY A 1064 24.35 34.71 43.78
C GLY A 1064 23.67 35.38 42.58
N GLY A 1065 23.41 34.64 41.50
CA GLY A 1065 22.72 35.14 40.30
C GLY A 1065 23.55 36.05 39.41
N ILE A 1066 22.98 36.43 38.25
CA ILE A 1066 23.67 37.17 37.18
C ILE A 1066 24.30 38.49 37.68
N GLU A 1067 23.66 39.17 38.63
CA GLU A 1067 24.15 40.44 39.18
C GLU A 1067 25.50 40.29 39.92
N ALA A 1068 25.79 39.12 40.51
CA ALA A 1068 27.07 38.86 41.18
C ALA A 1068 28.26 38.89 40.20
N LEU A 1069 28.04 38.56 38.93
CA LEU A 1069 29.03 38.76 37.86
C LEU A 1069 28.95 40.17 37.26
N ARG A 1070 27.78 40.81 37.19
CA ARG A 1070 27.65 42.19 36.70
C ARG A 1070 28.40 43.18 37.61
N GLU A 1071 28.37 42.98 38.93
CA GLU A 1071 29.18 43.75 39.89
C GLU A 1071 30.69 43.50 39.72
N GLN A 1072 31.12 42.25 39.49
CA GLN A 1072 32.52 41.91 39.26
C GLN A 1072 33.06 42.44 37.91
N GLY A 1073 32.21 42.48 36.87
CA GLY A 1073 32.53 43.00 35.54
C GLY A 1073 32.51 44.53 35.42
N GLY A 1074 32.15 45.26 36.49
CA GLY A 1074 32.09 46.73 36.46
C GLY A 1074 30.84 47.31 35.80
N GLY A 1075 29.75 46.54 35.73
CA GLY A 1075 28.44 46.99 35.26
C GLY A 1075 27.98 46.42 33.90
N VAL A 1076 28.80 45.63 33.23
CA VAL A 1076 28.49 45.00 31.93
C VAL A 1076 28.92 43.53 31.95
N LEU A 1077 28.26 42.66 31.18
CA LEU A 1077 28.46 41.21 31.20
C LEU A 1077 29.11 40.68 29.91
N ARG A 1078 29.79 39.54 30.01
CA ARG A 1078 30.26 38.75 28.86
C ARG A 1078 29.62 37.37 28.89
N VAL A 1079 29.13 36.89 27.76
CA VAL A 1079 28.33 35.65 27.64
C VAL A 1079 28.98 34.71 26.63
N ASN A 1080 29.03 33.41 26.95
CA ASN A 1080 29.54 32.35 26.08
C ASN A 1080 28.38 31.38 25.80
N LEU A 1081 27.83 31.40 24.58
CA LEU A 1081 26.73 30.56 24.14
C LEU A 1081 27.24 29.26 23.53
N GLY A 1082 26.52 28.15 23.75
CA GLY A 1082 26.93 26.82 23.31
C GLY A 1082 28.15 26.32 24.07
N ALA A 1083 28.28 26.70 25.35
CA ALA A 1083 29.51 26.50 26.10
C ALA A 1083 29.92 25.02 26.26
N GLY A 1084 28.98 24.07 26.22
CA GLY A 1084 29.25 22.63 26.18
C GLY A 1084 30.21 22.17 27.29
N GLU A 1085 31.22 21.38 26.92
CA GLU A 1085 32.33 20.96 27.81
C GLU A 1085 33.50 21.98 27.86
N LYS A 1086 33.34 23.19 27.30
CA LYS A 1086 34.42 24.17 27.10
C LYS A 1086 34.05 25.58 27.62
N PRO A 1087 33.75 25.73 28.91
CA PRO A 1087 33.42 27.02 29.50
C PRO A 1087 34.58 28.03 29.38
N LEU A 1088 34.24 29.29 29.08
CA LEU A 1088 35.18 30.40 29.07
C LEU A 1088 35.27 31.05 30.46
N LYS A 1089 36.49 31.12 30.98
CA LYS A 1089 36.77 31.77 32.26
C LYS A 1089 36.54 33.28 32.18
N GLY A 1090 35.64 33.78 33.03
CA GLY A 1090 35.26 35.21 33.08
C GLY A 1090 34.09 35.58 32.16
N TYR A 1091 33.36 34.58 31.65
CA TYR A 1091 32.09 34.72 30.94
C TYR A 1091 30.99 34.06 31.75
N VAL A 1092 29.74 34.45 31.50
CA VAL A 1092 28.55 33.67 31.84
C VAL A 1092 28.40 32.56 30.81
N ASN A 1093 28.65 31.32 31.21
CA ASN A 1093 28.58 30.15 30.33
C ASN A 1093 27.14 29.67 30.20
N THR A 1094 26.66 29.59 28.96
CA THR A 1094 25.26 29.31 28.64
C THR A 1094 25.17 28.16 27.64
N ASP A 1095 24.33 27.18 27.94
CA ASP A 1095 24.03 26.02 27.08
C ASP A 1095 22.54 25.67 27.22
N ALA A 1096 21.98 24.90 26.29
CA ALA A 1096 20.62 24.38 26.42
C ALA A 1096 20.54 23.21 27.44
N ARG A 1097 21.68 22.64 27.81
CA ARG A 1097 21.82 21.47 28.71
C ARG A 1097 22.43 21.87 30.06
N ALA A 1098 21.98 21.22 31.13
CA ALA A 1098 22.55 21.37 32.47
C ALA A 1098 23.87 20.59 32.63
N LEU A 1099 24.94 21.07 31.99
CA LEU A 1099 26.28 20.49 32.05
C LEU A 1099 27.10 21.07 33.23
N PRO A 1100 28.19 20.39 33.68
CA PRO A 1100 29.12 20.96 34.65
C PRO A 1100 29.74 22.27 34.15
N GLU A 1101 29.99 23.21 35.07
CA GLU A 1101 30.59 24.54 34.77
C GLU A 1101 29.75 25.45 33.83
N ILE A 1102 28.45 25.14 33.65
CA ILE A 1102 27.46 26.04 33.04
C ILE A 1102 26.81 26.95 34.10
N ASP A 1103 26.79 28.25 33.83
CA ASP A 1103 26.24 29.29 34.71
C ASP A 1103 24.73 29.53 34.48
N VAL A 1104 24.26 29.31 33.24
CA VAL A 1104 22.88 29.51 32.80
C VAL A 1104 22.44 28.40 31.84
N VAL A 1105 21.28 27.78 32.10
CA VAL A 1105 20.63 26.86 31.16
C VAL A 1105 19.48 27.58 30.46
N ALA A 1106 19.58 27.78 29.16
CA ALA A 1106 18.62 28.57 28.39
C ALA A 1106 18.59 28.19 26.89
N ASP A 1107 17.44 28.39 26.24
CA ASP A 1107 17.38 28.44 24.77
C ASP A 1107 18.05 29.72 24.28
N ILE A 1108 18.87 29.62 23.23
CA ILE A 1108 19.63 30.73 22.64
C ILE A 1108 18.75 31.86 22.06
N ARG A 1109 17.46 31.58 21.82
CA ARG A 1109 16.42 32.54 21.40
C ARG A 1109 15.77 33.27 22.58
N ARG A 1110 15.93 32.75 23.81
CA ARG A 1110 15.34 33.29 25.05
C ARG A 1110 16.39 33.32 26.17
N LEU A 1111 17.28 34.32 26.14
CA LEU A 1111 18.35 34.50 27.11
C LEU A 1111 17.93 35.44 28.27
N PRO A 1112 18.38 35.21 29.52
CA PRO A 1112 17.99 35.99 30.70
C PRO A 1112 18.79 37.31 30.85
N PHE A 1113 18.98 38.05 29.76
CA PHE A 1113 19.75 39.29 29.74
C PHE A 1113 18.91 40.47 29.21
N GLU A 1114 19.15 41.66 29.75
CA GLU A 1114 18.46 42.87 29.31
C GLU A 1114 19.06 43.41 27.99
N ALA A 1115 18.22 44.03 27.15
CA ALA A 1115 18.66 44.68 25.93
C ALA A 1115 19.75 45.73 26.21
N GLY A 1116 20.85 45.68 25.46
CA GLY A 1116 22.00 46.58 25.63
C GLY A 1116 22.90 46.31 26.85
N SER A 1117 22.76 45.18 27.56
CA SER A 1117 23.50 44.89 28.80
C SER A 1117 24.79 44.06 28.65
N LEU A 1118 25.11 43.58 27.44
CA LEU A 1118 26.27 42.73 27.17
C LEU A 1118 27.44 43.49 26.50
N GLU A 1119 28.67 43.30 26.99
CA GLU A 1119 29.92 43.81 26.40
C GLU A 1119 30.40 42.87 25.29
N GLU A 1120 30.32 41.56 25.52
CA GLU A 1120 30.72 40.53 24.56
C GLU A 1120 29.75 39.35 24.60
N LEU A 1121 29.31 38.91 23.43
CA LEU A 1121 28.58 37.66 23.23
C LEU A 1121 29.45 36.78 22.33
N CYS A 1122 29.93 35.67 22.87
CA CYS A 1122 30.74 34.69 22.16
C CYS A 1122 29.89 33.45 21.83
N SER A 1123 30.05 32.94 20.61
CA SER A 1123 29.38 31.75 20.08
C SER A 1123 30.45 30.87 19.44
N GLN A 1124 30.57 29.61 19.85
CA GLN A 1124 31.59 28.68 19.37
C GLN A 1124 30.96 27.35 18.96
N HIS A 1125 31.11 26.98 17.69
CA HIS A 1125 30.54 25.78 17.08
C HIS A 1125 29.06 25.59 17.45
N LEU A 1126 28.22 26.48 16.90
CA LEU A 1126 26.83 26.69 17.30
C LEU A 1126 25.96 27.30 16.18
N VAL A 1127 26.48 28.26 15.41
CA VAL A 1127 25.71 28.98 14.36
C VAL A 1127 25.41 28.12 13.13
N GLU A 1128 26.17 27.05 12.96
CA GLU A 1128 25.98 25.98 11.99
C GLU A 1128 24.82 25.03 12.35
N HIS A 1129 24.41 24.96 13.62
CA HIS A 1129 23.28 24.12 14.07
C HIS A 1129 21.91 24.79 13.86
N PHE A 1130 21.87 26.03 13.36
CA PHE A 1130 20.64 26.75 13.04
C PHE A 1130 20.39 26.82 11.52
N ARG A 1131 19.13 26.85 11.12
CA ARG A 1131 18.74 27.13 9.73
C ARG A 1131 19.15 28.55 9.35
N PHE A 1132 19.73 28.72 8.16
CA PHE A 1132 20.26 30.01 7.67
C PHE A 1132 19.25 31.16 7.76
N HIS A 1133 17.96 30.89 7.52
CA HIS A 1133 16.89 31.88 7.65
C HIS A 1133 16.65 32.26 9.13
N GLU A 1134 16.41 31.28 10.01
CA GLU A 1134 16.17 31.52 11.44
C GLU A 1134 17.33 32.27 12.09
N PHE A 1135 18.57 31.92 11.73
CA PHE A 1135 19.75 32.63 12.20
C PHE A 1135 19.77 34.10 11.74
N ARG A 1136 19.55 34.36 10.45
CA ARG A 1136 19.55 35.72 9.86
C ARG A 1136 18.40 36.60 10.35
N THR A 1137 17.19 36.08 10.51
CA THR A 1137 15.98 36.89 10.74
C THR A 1137 15.47 36.91 12.17
N VAL A 1138 15.82 35.92 13.01
CA VAL A 1138 15.34 35.81 14.40
C VAL A 1138 16.50 35.90 15.39
N ILE A 1139 17.48 34.99 15.29
CA ILE A 1139 18.51 34.83 16.31
C ILE A 1139 19.50 36.00 16.30
N LEU A 1140 20.05 36.34 15.14
CA LEU A 1140 21.10 37.35 15.03
C LEU A 1140 20.62 38.79 15.37
N PRO A 1141 19.41 39.25 14.96
CA PRO A 1141 18.85 40.52 15.43
C PRO A 1141 18.56 40.51 16.94
N TYR A 1142 18.10 39.38 17.50
CA TYR A 1142 17.90 39.25 18.95
C TYR A 1142 19.22 39.36 19.71
N TRP A 1143 20.26 38.62 19.31
CA TRP A 1143 21.60 38.71 19.89
C TRP A 1143 22.20 40.12 19.78
N GLN A 1144 22.01 40.79 18.64
CA GLN A 1144 22.42 42.19 18.46
C GLN A 1144 21.72 43.12 19.47
N SER A 1145 20.44 42.90 19.77
CA SER A 1145 19.68 43.71 20.73
C SER A 1145 20.18 43.59 22.19
N LEU A 1146 20.84 42.47 22.55
CA LEU A 1146 21.42 42.27 23.88
C LEU A 1146 22.76 42.99 24.07
N LEU A 1147 23.46 43.29 22.97
CA LEU A 1147 24.77 43.96 23.01
C LEU A 1147 24.65 45.46 23.28
N ALA A 1148 25.50 45.96 24.17
CA ALA A 1148 25.65 47.37 24.46
C ALA A 1148 26.04 48.17 23.20
N PRO A 1149 25.87 49.51 23.17
CA PRO A 1149 26.26 50.37 22.04
C PRO A 1149 27.76 50.35 21.67
N SER A 1150 28.60 49.72 22.51
CA SER A 1150 30.02 49.45 22.27
C SER A 1150 30.39 47.96 22.40
N GLY A 1151 29.39 47.07 22.40
CA GLY A 1151 29.56 45.63 22.56
C GLY A 1151 29.95 44.91 21.26
N GLN A 1152 30.45 43.68 21.40
CA GLN A 1152 30.92 42.85 20.29
C GLN A 1152 30.30 41.44 20.27
N LEU A 1153 30.02 40.94 19.07
CA LEU A 1153 29.69 39.55 18.78
C LEU A 1153 30.95 38.84 18.29
N ARG A 1154 31.29 37.69 18.88
CA ARG A 1154 32.44 36.85 18.49
C ARG A 1154 31.95 35.47 18.06
N VAL A 1155 32.12 35.12 16.78
CA VAL A 1155 31.65 33.85 16.21
C VAL A 1155 32.84 32.99 15.80
N VAL A 1156 32.85 31.74 16.26
CA VAL A 1156 33.76 30.68 15.78
C VAL A 1156 32.91 29.53 15.23
N CYS A 1157 33.17 29.12 13.99
CA CYS A 1157 32.44 28.05 13.30
C CYS A 1157 33.28 27.47 12.12
N PRO A 1158 32.90 26.32 11.53
CA PRO A 1158 33.53 25.73 10.36
C PRO A 1158 33.66 26.70 9.17
N ASP A 1159 34.85 26.73 8.57
CA ASP A 1159 35.16 27.54 7.39
C ASP A 1159 34.95 26.68 6.14
N LEU A 1160 33.80 26.87 5.47
CA LEU A 1160 33.45 26.09 4.28
C LEU A 1160 34.47 26.25 3.15
N SER A 1161 35.07 27.44 2.98
CA SER A 1161 36.08 27.68 1.95
C SER A 1161 37.34 26.85 2.22
N ALA A 1162 37.83 26.87 3.47
CA ALA A 1162 39.03 26.12 3.86
C ALA A 1162 38.81 24.61 3.90
N LEU A 1163 37.61 24.15 4.30
CA LEU A 1163 37.22 22.74 4.22
C LEU A 1163 37.24 22.23 2.78
N VAL A 1164 36.63 22.98 1.85
CA VAL A 1164 36.61 22.64 0.42
C VAL A 1164 38.01 22.61 -0.18
N ASP A 1165 38.86 23.61 0.11
CA ASP A 1165 40.23 23.64 -0.39
C ASP A 1165 41.12 22.53 0.19
N SER A 1166 40.94 22.18 1.47
CA SER A 1166 41.67 21.08 2.11
C SER A 1166 41.26 19.72 1.54
N ALA A 1167 39.97 19.50 1.31
CA ALA A 1167 39.47 18.29 0.64
C ALA A 1167 39.92 18.20 -0.83
N ALA A 1168 39.83 19.29 -1.59
CA ALA A 1168 40.26 19.36 -2.99
C ALA A 1168 41.76 19.09 -3.17
N THR A 1169 42.58 19.45 -2.17
CA THR A 1169 44.03 19.16 -2.14
C THR A 1169 44.39 17.83 -1.46
N GLY A 1170 43.40 17.05 -0.99
CA GLY A 1170 43.61 15.75 -0.34
C GLY A 1170 44.20 15.80 1.07
N ASN A 1171 44.16 16.97 1.72
CA ASN A 1171 44.64 17.19 3.10
C ASN A 1171 43.58 16.88 4.18
N LEU A 1172 42.34 16.59 3.75
CA LEU A 1172 41.18 16.19 4.55
C LEU A 1172 40.56 14.92 3.92
N SER A 1173 40.15 13.91 4.71
CA SER A 1173 39.43 12.74 4.16
C SER A 1173 37.98 13.08 3.82
N MET A 1174 37.33 12.26 2.99
CA MET A 1174 35.90 12.43 2.69
C MET A 1174 35.02 12.25 3.94
N ASP A 1175 35.43 11.38 4.86
CA ASP A 1175 34.71 11.11 6.12
C ASP A 1175 34.87 12.29 7.09
N GLN A 1176 36.08 12.87 7.17
CA GLN A 1176 36.34 14.10 7.93
C GLN A 1176 35.58 15.30 7.36
N LEU A 1177 35.47 15.39 6.02
CA LEU A 1177 34.66 16.41 5.36
C LEU A 1177 33.16 16.20 5.62
N ALA A 1178 32.66 14.96 5.56
CA ALA A 1178 31.26 14.65 5.86
C ALA A 1178 30.92 15.04 7.31
N VAL A 1179 31.73 14.63 8.28
CA VAL A 1179 31.55 15.03 9.69
C VAL A 1179 31.58 16.56 9.85
N ALA A 1180 32.51 17.26 9.19
CA ALA A 1180 32.57 18.72 9.25
C ALA A 1180 31.38 19.44 8.57
N ILE A 1181 30.65 18.75 7.68
CA ILE A 1181 29.51 19.28 6.92
C ILE A 1181 28.15 18.93 7.54
N PHE A 1182 28.03 17.78 8.24
CA PHE A 1182 26.77 17.24 8.77
C PHE A 1182 26.73 17.08 10.30
N GLY A 1183 27.86 17.20 11.00
CA GLY A 1183 28.00 16.85 12.42
C GLY A 1183 28.55 15.44 12.63
N LEU A 1184 28.76 15.06 13.89
CA LEU A 1184 29.07 13.67 14.31
C LEU A 1184 27.82 12.81 14.44
N GLN A 1185 26.64 13.42 14.62
CA GLN A 1185 25.34 12.74 14.71
C GLN A 1185 25.24 11.79 15.92
N ASP A 1186 25.99 12.06 17.00
CA ASP A 1186 26.10 11.19 18.18
C ASP A 1186 25.11 11.53 19.32
N TYR A 1187 24.42 12.68 19.23
CA TYR A 1187 23.25 13.03 20.05
C TYR A 1187 22.29 13.96 19.29
N SER A 1188 21.03 14.03 19.75
CA SER A 1188 20.02 14.91 19.15
C SER A 1188 20.42 16.38 19.29
N GLY A 1189 20.53 17.08 18.15
CA GLY A 1189 21.00 18.47 18.08
C GLY A 1189 22.43 18.64 17.58
N ASP A 1190 23.18 17.56 17.32
CA ASP A 1190 24.53 17.63 16.73
C ASP A 1190 24.51 17.92 15.21
N ASP A 1191 23.33 18.10 14.61
CA ASP A 1191 23.12 18.38 13.19
C ASP A 1191 23.70 19.73 12.75
N HIS A 1192 24.66 19.73 11.82
CA HIS A 1192 25.06 20.94 11.11
C HIS A 1192 24.01 21.24 10.02
N LEU A 1193 23.09 22.18 10.27
CA LEU A 1193 22.06 22.62 9.31
C LEU A 1193 22.58 23.66 8.30
N ALA A 1194 23.45 24.58 8.72
CA ALA A 1194 24.05 25.62 7.89
C ALA A 1194 25.58 25.46 7.76
N MET A 1195 26.17 26.09 6.74
CA MET A 1195 27.63 26.20 6.54
C MET A 1195 27.94 27.60 6.00
N TYR A 1196 29.07 28.18 6.40
CA TYR A 1196 29.39 29.57 6.10
C TYR A 1196 30.81 29.73 5.50
N THR A 1197 31.00 30.73 4.65
CA THR A 1197 32.33 31.24 4.27
C THR A 1197 32.64 32.52 5.06
N PRO A 1198 33.91 32.96 5.14
CA PRO A 1198 34.26 34.24 5.77
C PRO A 1198 33.50 35.43 5.15
N ASP A 1199 33.28 35.39 3.84
CA ASP A 1199 32.53 36.42 3.10
C ASP A 1199 31.03 36.37 3.46
N SER A 1200 30.38 35.21 3.39
CA SER A 1200 28.92 35.11 3.57
C SER A 1200 28.48 35.43 5.01
N LEU A 1201 29.27 35.03 6.01
CA LEU A 1201 29.00 35.40 7.39
C LEU A 1201 29.31 36.88 7.66
N THR A 1202 30.34 37.45 7.01
CA THR A 1202 30.61 38.89 7.08
C THR A 1202 29.45 39.72 6.50
N GLU A 1203 28.90 39.31 5.37
CA GLU A 1203 27.76 39.98 4.73
C GLU A 1203 26.51 39.92 5.64
N MET A 1204 26.15 38.73 6.15
CA MET A 1204 25.04 38.56 7.10
C MET A 1204 25.20 39.39 8.38
N LEU A 1205 26.41 39.47 8.94
CA LEU A 1205 26.69 40.29 10.13
C LEU A 1205 26.53 41.79 9.85
N LEU A 1206 26.91 42.27 8.66
CA LEU A 1206 26.70 43.66 8.26
C LEU A 1206 25.21 43.97 8.02
N GLU A 1207 24.46 43.05 7.40
CA GLU A 1207 22.99 43.18 7.23
C GLU A 1207 22.25 43.26 8.57
N ALA A 1208 22.64 42.44 9.54
CA ALA A 1208 22.10 42.46 10.90
C ALA A 1208 22.47 43.73 11.70
N GLY A 1209 23.11 44.73 11.07
CA GLY A 1209 23.32 46.06 11.63
C GLY A 1209 24.59 46.20 12.48
N PHE A 1210 25.53 45.26 12.42
CA PHE A 1210 26.88 45.49 12.96
C PHE A 1210 27.64 46.45 12.04
N VAL A 1211 28.31 47.46 12.59
CA VAL A 1211 28.92 48.56 11.80
C VAL A 1211 30.34 48.27 11.32
N LYS A 1212 30.94 47.21 11.84
CA LYS A 1212 32.27 46.71 11.49
C LYS A 1212 32.26 45.21 11.75
N VAL A 1213 32.85 44.45 10.82
CA VAL A 1213 33.19 43.03 10.98
C VAL A 1213 34.68 42.86 10.66
N GLU A 1214 35.37 41.96 11.36
CA GLU A 1214 36.79 41.64 11.17
C GLU A 1214 36.98 40.12 11.28
N VAL A 1215 37.48 39.50 10.21
CA VAL A 1215 37.87 38.09 10.20
C VAL A 1215 39.22 37.96 10.90
N VAL A 1216 39.20 37.49 12.15
CA VAL A 1216 40.39 37.30 13.00
C VAL A 1216 41.17 36.06 12.57
N ALA A 1217 40.49 35.02 12.12
CA ALA A 1217 41.08 33.84 11.52
C ALA A 1217 40.15 33.24 10.45
N SER A 1218 40.74 32.62 9.43
CA SER A 1218 40.07 31.78 8.43
C SER A 1218 41.00 30.59 8.15
N GLY A 1219 40.41 29.42 7.88
CA GLY A 1219 41.15 28.18 7.68
C GLY A 1219 42.04 27.76 8.86
N ARG A 1220 41.70 28.13 10.09
CA ARG A 1220 42.41 27.65 11.28
C ARG A 1220 42.06 26.19 11.50
N ARG A 1221 43.06 25.30 11.50
CA ARG A 1221 42.84 23.87 11.76
C ARG A 1221 42.53 23.64 13.25
N ASN A 1222 41.40 23.02 13.55
CA ASN A 1222 41.02 22.60 14.90
C ASN A 1222 40.58 21.13 14.87
N GLY A 1223 41.31 20.26 15.57
CA GLY A 1223 41.08 18.81 15.53
C GLY A 1223 41.04 18.24 14.09
N GLY A 1224 39.90 17.66 13.74
CA GLY A 1224 39.62 17.11 12.41
C GLY A 1224 39.08 18.11 11.38
N THR A 1225 38.77 19.35 11.76
CA THR A 1225 38.08 20.35 10.92
C THR A 1225 38.93 21.62 10.69
N TYR A 1226 38.40 22.52 9.85
CA TYR A 1226 38.91 23.87 9.62
C TYR A 1226 37.82 24.87 10.02
N GLU A 1227 38.20 25.84 10.85
CA GLU A 1227 37.30 26.85 11.41
C GLU A 1227 37.78 28.28 11.08
N MET A 1228 36.84 29.22 11.17
CA MET A 1228 37.06 30.66 11.09
C MET A 1228 36.60 31.34 12.38
N GLU A 1229 37.13 32.54 12.64
CA GLU A 1229 36.79 33.37 13.78
C GLU A 1229 36.55 34.81 13.32
N LEU A 1230 35.36 35.34 13.62
CA LEU A 1230 34.93 36.69 13.24
C LEU A 1230 34.56 37.50 14.49
N LEU A 1231 34.89 38.78 14.48
CA LEU A 1231 34.42 39.79 15.45
C LEU A 1231 33.54 40.81 14.74
N ALA A 1232 32.40 41.17 15.33
CA ALA A 1232 31.48 42.17 14.82
C ALA A 1232 31.08 43.17 15.92
N TRP A 1233 31.05 44.47 15.62
CA TRP A 1233 30.84 45.53 16.63
C TRP A 1233 29.60 46.39 16.37
N THR A 1234 28.97 46.85 17.45
CA THR A 1234 27.90 47.86 17.42
C THR A 1234 28.46 49.29 17.30
N ALA A 1235 27.58 50.28 17.14
CA ALA A 1235 27.88 51.55 16.46
C ALA A 1235 28.97 52.46 17.05
N SER A 1236 29.41 52.29 18.30
CA SER A 1236 30.31 53.26 18.97
C SER A 1236 31.81 53.04 18.71
N GLN A 1237 32.31 51.80 18.67
CA GLN A 1237 33.77 51.53 18.68
C GLN A 1237 34.50 51.79 17.36
N ALA A 1238 33.79 52.00 16.24
CA ALA A 1238 34.36 52.15 14.90
C ALA A 1238 35.34 53.33 14.71
N LYS A 1239 35.53 54.20 15.72
CA LYS A 1239 36.46 55.35 15.69
C LYS A 1239 37.80 55.11 16.38
N GLU A 1240 37.94 54.10 17.26
CA GLU A 1240 39.18 53.90 18.02
C GLU A 1240 40.15 52.92 17.33
N SER A 1241 39.65 51.85 16.68
CA SER A 1241 40.55 50.90 16.00
C SER A 1241 41.27 51.52 14.79
N THR A 1242 40.67 52.52 14.13
CA THR A 1242 41.32 53.27 13.03
C THR A 1242 42.55 54.05 13.51
N ALA A 1243 42.50 54.61 14.73
CA ALA A 1243 43.63 55.31 15.32
C ALA A 1243 44.78 54.36 15.67
N ALA A 1244 44.47 53.16 16.15
CA ALA A 1244 45.46 52.11 16.43
C ALA A 1244 46.14 51.58 15.15
N GLN A 1245 45.39 51.34 14.07
CA GLN A 1245 45.96 50.88 12.80
C GLN A 1245 46.89 51.95 12.19
N ILE A 1246 46.48 53.22 12.15
CA ILE A 1246 47.32 54.33 11.63
C ILE A 1246 48.61 54.51 12.43
N ALA A 1247 48.63 54.17 13.73
CA ALA A 1247 49.86 54.16 14.52
C ALA A 1247 50.81 53.02 14.11
N ASN A 1248 50.29 51.81 13.85
CA ASN A 1248 51.10 50.65 13.48
C ASN A 1248 51.66 50.73 12.04
N THR A 1249 50.94 51.30 11.07
CA THR A 1249 51.44 51.43 9.68
C THR A 1249 52.73 52.27 9.59
N LYS A 1250 52.97 53.16 10.55
CA LYS A 1250 54.18 54.01 10.60
C LYS A 1250 55.42 53.33 11.20
N ILE A 1251 55.31 52.07 11.64
CA ILE A 1251 56.44 51.32 12.23
C ILE A 1251 57.01 50.30 11.22
N SER A 1252 56.29 49.98 10.14
CA SER A 1252 56.72 49.02 9.11
C SER A 1252 57.61 49.58 8.00
N GLU A 1253 57.63 50.91 7.75
CA GLU A 1253 58.37 51.51 6.61
C GLU A 1253 59.91 51.51 6.77
N GLU A 1254 60.47 51.10 7.92
CA GLU A 1254 61.93 50.95 8.09
C GLU A 1254 62.47 49.53 7.80
N LYS A 1255 61.63 48.54 7.43
CA LYS A 1255 62.09 47.17 7.07
C LYS A 1255 61.26 46.46 5.99
N VAL A 1256 61.37 46.94 4.74
CA VAL A 1256 61.28 46.12 3.51
C VAL A 1256 62.38 46.56 2.56
#